data_AF-A0A949NG81-F1
#
_entry.id   AF-A0A949NG81-F1
#
_cell.length_a   1.000
_cell.length_b   1.000
_cell.length_c   1.000
_cell.angle_alpha   90.00
_cell.angle_beta   90.00
_cell.angle_gamma   90.00
#
_symmetry.space_group_name_H-M   'P 1'
#
loop_
_entity.id
_entity.type
_entity.pdbx_description
1 polymer ?
#
loop_
_entity_poly.entity_id
_entity_poly.type
_entity_poly.pdbx_seq_one_letter_code
_entity_poly.pdbx_strand_id
1 'polypeptide(L)'
;MEYKVLNKNQKDRMQVISDHAYVMEWESPEFMDYLLGKLPKVRKFQEDKEVAQEVSALEILLTTYNAFLTKKSSFVDEIAKRISDIHDIKESWYGLSLYEIETYIKLHSFCLILGEGGIGKSYFIKCFEEQLEQKHIEHLCIYGKFEKNTNNINVEEIIKASNNGFVFVVDAINEMSVEGQNNLLDVLMKLKKYPQIRIVITYRTNSMDNEILEKYQQIAEYEYKFPGVSFESALSEILKLSVPDVYMYEDILYSNNALLLSMLCDVLSSDKVVVETENGIASVTFILEQYIKRTIRKVFKGHLNCQGIDIWKDMKNISQWMYENGEKRIDEKNLFLAIKTGKNFLPVMLQMGFMAGYESNNEMYYYFAIDSLTDFLIARSLFQDISGRDYKEQIGIIKSKVEDLYNLEEALIIAIFDNMSPNYTKIKDLLIDTNLMEGFDFNTLVKIHFKQEEIATFQELFQPIDHSDLLQAVGGYTDKPFNCSNYLFDYYCASRERLYDLSNALAGYHFQSRIKNRLKNVLYFTTLNDRTDRRDEEAFYFALLCCAAPNKDIRCLAMKLLYEVVSKNEEYVDRVIFEYDRIFDFYIQEATIYVLSQIRRDNERIINFFNRIISQQDDLTAKSIRRIATYFGKPYSYIMWNRKNLFAYSKEAAISDYLNDILFRVDLMNKDFLPFRYWGKDHLDMYTRFLVNDKENIKKVNDYLSEKYSCVCGGECSGLMSFENRIMPEIKPMAEIETMDMNSFMESFEAVFRYVFEYFSVSTDRKTVNMREEDFRHSLYMKCVDIATGIYYGSLMCNYYTNRFVTYNNNQNSIGYEVYDPLEYGENVVITAPIPTYQDFIERLGDHVINSLEVPEVRDIHWVRNVELTRKNVLHLLEKIELRKQEWILLACRVSLHEENKYDTRWKDTYDLWCCTSENETINEDGSARYLTIELEEYVGDLKSYSDNSLKPWLCKDVKNINNQSEVFEGTSLVLPPSEIISFFNLRLNVSDFSWETSDKEKIIICNNNKNSYYRDPIGGTVFIRKDYFDKFLEGHTVKYFAFTERFIPKTGYADETSLHFEIINGKIVKEIKNAGGYGRRNNENNPLCTVCPHTNIVEDESDDSLTPDIECLKNVLAEYGVADDFDMLGEEDIL
;
A
#
# COMPACT_ATOMS: atom_id res chain seq x y z
N MET A 1 40.74 -8.08 26.12
CA MET A 1 40.95 -7.69 24.71
C MET A 1 40.14 -6.43 24.51
N GLU A 2 40.69 -5.37 23.93
CA GLU A 2 39.91 -4.13 23.74
C GLU A 2 38.73 -4.37 22.81
N TYR A 3 37.51 -3.96 23.16
CA TYR A 3 36.30 -4.27 22.36
C TYR A 3 36.41 -3.76 20.91
N LYS A 4 37.14 -2.66 20.67
CA LYS A 4 37.42 -2.13 19.32
C LYS A 4 38.21 -3.09 18.44
N VAL A 5 39.16 -3.82 19.04
CA VAL A 5 39.93 -4.86 18.35
C VAL A 5 39.05 -6.06 18.03
N LEU A 6 38.14 -6.42 18.95
CA LEU A 6 37.19 -7.50 18.73
C LEU A 6 36.21 -7.17 17.60
N ASN A 7 35.63 -5.96 17.56
CA ASN A 7 34.77 -5.51 16.44
C ASN A 7 35.50 -5.60 15.11
N LYS A 8 36.72 -5.04 15.03
CA LYS A 8 37.50 -5.08 13.79
C LYS A 8 37.70 -6.50 13.28
N ASN A 9 38.11 -7.42 14.17
CA ASN A 9 38.33 -8.82 13.80
C ASN A 9 37.03 -9.51 13.34
N GLN A 10 35.92 -9.24 14.02
CA GLN A 10 34.60 -9.79 13.69
C GLN A 10 34.10 -9.26 12.34
N LYS A 11 34.21 -7.95 12.12
CA LYS A 11 33.80 -7.26 10.89
C LYS A 11 34.61 -7.73 9.68
N ASP A 12 35.93 -7.82 9.80
CA ASP A 12 36.80 -8.33 8.73
C ASP A 12 36.37 -9.74 8.30
N ARG A 13 35.99 -10.60 9.26
CA ARG A 13 35.45 -11.94 8.98
C ARG A 13 34.06 -11.89 8.33
N MET A 14 33.21 -10.95 8.72
CA MET A 14 31.88 -10.77 8.14
C MET A 14 31.94 -10.23 6.69
N GLN A 15 32.86 -9.32 6.39
CA GLN A 15 33.05 -8.76 5.05
C GLN A 15 33.42 -9.83 4.01
N VAL A 16 34.24 -10.82 4.38
CA VAL A 16 34.64 -11.92 3.49
C VAL A 16 33.45 -12.75 2.99
N ILE A 17 32.35 -12.78 3.73
CA ILE A 17 31.15 -13.60 3.42
C ILE A 17 29.94 -12.77 2.97
N SER A 18 30.10 -11.45 2.77
CA SER A 18 29.01 -10.52 2.46
C SER A 18 29.02 -9.98 1.01
N ASP A 19 29.69 -10.67 0.09
CA ASP A 19 29.75 -10.26 -1.32
C ASP A 19 28.52 -10.82 -2.07
N HIS A 20 27.65 -9.94 -2.55
CA HIS A 20 26.37 -10.32 -3.16
C HIS A 20 26.28 -9.80 -4.59
N ALA A 21 25.86 -10.67 -5.52
CA ALA A 21 25.72 -10.35 -6.94
C ALA A 21 24.45 -9.53 -7.25
N TYR A 22 23.47 -9.56 -6.34
CA TYR A 22 22.18 -8.87 -6.47
C TYR A 22 22.01 -7.91 -5.29
N VAL A 23 21.43 -6.74 -5.55
CA VAL A 23 21.13 -5.73 -4.54
C VAL A 23 19.61 -5.64 -4.44
N MET A 24 19.08 -5.93 -3.25
CA MET A 24 17.65 -5.84 -2.95
C MET A 24 17.43 -4.93 -1.74
N GLU A 25 16.35 -4.16 -1.77
CA GLU A 25 15.97 -3.26 -0.67
C GLU A 25 15.29 -4.01 0.47
N TRP A 26 15.32 -3.46 1.70
CA TRP A 26 14.58 -4.02 2.84
C TRP A 26 13.11 -3.63 2.77
N GLU A 27 12.20 -4.50 3.21
CA GLU A 27 10.76 -4.19 3.27
C GLU A 27 10.44 -2.99 4.18
N SER A 28 11.27 -2.76 5.21
CA SER A 28 11.09 -1.65 6.16
C SER A 28 12.40 -0.87 6.35
N PRO A 29 12.77 0.01 5.40
CA PRO A 29 14.05 0.72 5.45
C PRO A 29 14.15 1.66 6.66
N GLU A 30 13.02 2.22 7.11
CA GLU A 30 12.96 3.11 8.29
C GLU A 30 13.35 2.41 9.60
N PHE A 31 13.28 1.08 9.67
CA PHE A 31 13.64 0.33 10.87
C PHE A 31 15.10 0.55 11.30
N MET A 32 16.01 0.75 10.34
CA MET A 32 17.41 1.10 10.62
C MET A 32 17.53 2.41 11.41
N ASP A 33 16.71 3.39 11.03
CA ASP A 33 16.68 4.73 11.65
C ASP A 33 16.17 4.67 13.09
N TYR A 34 15.10 3.90 13.34
CA TYR A 34 14.60 3.63 14.68
C TYR A 34 15.63 2.85 15.51
N LEU A 35 16.27 1.82 14.96
CA LEU A 35 17.32 1.10 15.69
C LEU A 35 18.53 2.00 16.02
N LEU A 36 18.81 3.03 15.24
CA LEU A 36 19.83 4.04 15.57
C LEU A 36 19.42 5.04 16.66
N GLY A 37 18.17 4.99 17.14
CA GLY A 37 17.69 5.81 18.25
C GLY A 37 16.79 6.98 17.84
N LYS A 38 16.32 7.03 16.58
CA LYS A 38 15.32 8.03 16.17
C LYS A 38 13.93 7.63 16.68
N LEU A 39 13.06 8.63 16.86
CA LEU A 39 11.64 8.43 17.16
C LEU A 39 10.79 8.76 15.92
N PRO A 40 9.56 8.23 15.85
CA PRO A 40 8.57 8.65 14.86
C PRO A 40 8.39 10.16 14.81
N LYS A 41 8.11 10.66 13.61
CA LYS A 41 7.77 12.07 13.41
C LYS A 41 6.30 12.30 13.75
N VAL A 42 5.99 13.49 14.26
CA VAL A 42 4.59 13.92 14.43
C VAL A 42 3.96 14.11 13.06
N ARG A 43 2.80 13.51 12.85
CA ARG A 43 1.98 13.67 11.65
C ARG A 43 1.22 14.98 11.79
N LYS A 44 1.40 15.91 10.84
CA LYS A 44 0.69 17.19 10.80
C LYS A 44 -0.47 17.10 9.85
N PHE A 45 -1.64 17.55 10.28
CA PHE A 45 -2.81 17.69 9.43
C PHE A 45 -3.09 19.17 9.12
N GLN A 46 -3.70 19.46 7.97
CA GLN A 46 -4.05 20.84 7.61
C GLN A 46 -4.98 21.51 8.65
N GLU A 47 -5.75 20.70 9.37
CA GLU A 47 -6.68 21.11 10.42
C GLU A 47 -6.01 21.33 11.79
N ASP A 48 -4.69 21.17 11.91
CA ASP A 48 -3.99 21.32 13.20
C ASP A 48 -3.61 22.78 13.50
N LYS A 49 -4.13 23.76 12.74
CA LYS A 49 -3.81 25.19 12.93
C LYS A 49 -4.05 25.66 14.37
N GLU A 50 -5.14 25.21 15.00
CA GLU A 50 -5.52 25.58 16.36
C GLU A 50 -4.57 25.01 17.43
N VAL A 51 -3.95 23.85 17.15
CA VAL A 51 -3.00 23.19 18.05
C VAL A 51 -1.55 23.32 17.59
N ALA A 52 -1.28 24.13 16.57
CA ALA A 52 0.02 24.20 15.90
C ALA A 52 1.17 24.55 16.87
N GLN A 53 0.91 25.39 17.87
CA GLN A 53 1.90 25.74 18.90
C GLN A 53 2.22 24.55 19.81
N GLU A 54 1.22 23.83 20.30
CA GLU A 54 1.42 22.66 21.17
C GLU A 54 2.01 21.48 20.40
N VAL A 55 1.60 21.26 19.14
CA VAL A 55 2.21 20.28 18.23
C VAL A 55 3.68 20.63 18.00
N SER A 56 4.01 21.91 17.76
CA SER A 56 5.41 22.35 17.62
C SER A 56 6.20 22.15 18.91
N ALA A 57 5.60 22.39 20.08
CA ALA A 57 6.22 22.14 21.38
C ALA A 57 6.47 20.64 21.61
N LEU A 58 5.53 19.78 21.23
CA LEU A 58 5.68 18.33 21.26
C LEU A 58 6.80 17.87 20.33
N GLU A 59 6.87 18.40 19.10
CA GLU A 59 7.99 18.15 18.21
C GLU A 59 9.29 18.55 18.89
N ILE A 60 9.38 19.78 19.44
CA ILE A 60 10.54 20.26 20.21
C ILE A 60 10.93 19.31 21.33
N LEU A 61 9.96 18.77 22.06
CA LEU A 61 10.25 17.79 23.09
C LEU A 61 10.85 16.51 22.50
N LEU A 62 10.26 15.94 21.45
CA LEU A 62 10.79 14.75 20.75
C LEU A 62 12.24 14.93 20.31
N THR A 63 12.62 16.16 20.01
CA THR A 63 13.96 16.54 19.54
C THR A 63 15.03 16.45 20.61
N THR A 64 14.63 16.60 21.86
CA THR A 64 15.52 16.48 23.03
C THR A 64 15.81 15.02 23.38
N TYR A 65 15.09 14.07 22.79
CA TYR A 65 15.31 12.65 23.02
C TYR A 65 16.70 12.23 22.56
N ASN A 66 17.43 11.60 23.48
CA ASN A 66 18.66 10.90 23.23
C ASN A 66 18.49 9.48 23.77
N ALA A 67 18.62 8.49 22.88
CA ALA A 67 18.40 7.08 23.20
C ALA A 67 19.28 6.54 24.35
N PHE A 68 20.38 7.22 24.69
CA PHE A 68 21.32 6.82 25.75
C PHE A 68 21.19 7.66 27.02
N LEU A 69 20.98 8.97 26.89
CA LEU A 69 21.10 9.92 28.00
C LEU A 69 19.75 10.35 28.59
N THR A 70 18.67 10.26 27.80
CA THR A 70 17.35 10.70 28.25
C THR A 70 16.77 9.74 29.27
N LYS A 71 16.25 10.28 30.38
CA LYS A 71 15.51 9.49 31.36
C LYS A 71 14.14 9.11 30.78
N LYS A 72 14.04 7.87 30.31
CA LYS A 72 12.91 7.33 29.52
C LYS A 72 11.54 7.55 30.17
N SER A 73 11.37 7.22 31.45
CA SER A 73 10.06 7.34 32.11
C SER A 73 9.55 8.78 32.17
N SER A 74 10.39 9.73 32.62
CA SER A 74 9.99 11.13 32.71
C SER A 74 9.74 11.75 31.34
N PHE A 75 10.46 11.28 30.31
CA PHE A 75 10.27 11.75 28.95
C PHE A 75 8.93 11.28 28.36
N VAL A 76 8.55 10.01 28.61
CA VAL A 76 7.22 9.49 28.25
C VAL A 76 6.13 10.23 28.99
N ASP A 77 6.28 10.49 30.29
CA ASP A 77 5.31 11.25 31.09
C ASP A 77 5.12 12.68 30.54
N GLU A 78 6.22 13.33 30.10
CA GLU A 78 6.18 14.67 29.53
C GLU A 78 5.52 14.69 28.14
N ILE A 79 5.76 13.67 27.31
CA ILE A 79 5.05 13.49 26.03
C ILE A 79 3.57 13.22 26.27
N ALA A 80 3.23 12.32 27.19
CA ALA A 80 1.85 11.99 27.52
C ALA A 80 1.08 13.23 27.96
N LYS A 81 1.72 14.07 28.79
CA LYS A 81 1.16 15.36 29.19
C LYS A 81 0.94 16.27 27.98
N ARG A 82 1.92 16.44 27.10
CA ARG A 82 1.78 17.28 25.90
C ARG A 82 0.70 16.79 24.94
N ILE A 83 0.59 15.48 24.78
CA ILE A 83 -0.48 14.87 23.98
C ILE A 83 -1.84 15.17 24.63
N SER A 84 -1.96 15.08 25.97
CA SER A 84 -3.17 15.48 26.70
C SER A 84 -3.49 16.97 26.52
N ASP A 85 -2.50 17.85 26.64
CA ASP A 85 -2.68 19.30 26.45
C ASP A 85 -3.19 19.60 25.02
N ILE A 86 -2.74 18.84 24.01
CA ILE A 86 -3.26 18.91 22.63
C ILE A 86 -4.71 18.40 22.56
N HIS A 87 -5.02 17.26 23.19
CA HIS A 87 -6.38 16.72 23.20
C HIS A 87 -7.39 17.61 23.95
N ASP A 88 -6.94 18.35 24.97
CA ASP A 88 -7.79 19.30 25.68
C ASP A 88 -8.23 20.46 24.77
N ILE A 89 -7.42 20.80 23.77
CA ILE A 89 -7.75 21.81 22.73
C ILE A 89 -8.50 21.15 21.56
N LYS A 90 -8.01 19.99 21.10
CA LYS A 90 -8.56 19.23 19.97
C LYS A 90 -8.63 17.75 20.31
N GLU A 91 -9.78 17.34 20.86
CA GLU A 91 -10.01 15.97 21.32
C GLU A 91 -9.76 14.94 20.21
N SER A 92 -10.05 15.29 18.96
CA SER A 92 -9.88 14.46 17.77
C SER A 92 -8.46 14.42 17.19
N TRP A 93 -7.44 14.97 17.86
CA TRP A 93 -6.07 14.95 17.34
C TRP A 93 -5.45 13.54 17.40
N TYR A 94 -4.81 13.08 16.32
CA TYR A 94 -4.16 11.76 16.25
C TYR A 94 -2.78 11.82 15.57
N GLY A 95 -2.09 12.95 15.70
CA GLY A 95 -0.80 13.19 15.05
C GLY A 95 0.37 12.34 15.58
N LEU A 96 0.28 11.83 16.81
CA LEU A 96 1.29 10.95 17.40
C LEU A 96 0.68 10.03 18.45
N SER A 97 0.98 8.73 18.37
CA SER A 97 0.55 7.76 19.37
C SER A 97 1.57 7.63 20.49
N LEU A 98 1.13 7.80 21.75
CA LEU A 98 1.99 7.55 22.92
C LEU A 98 2.48 6.10 22.94
N TYR A 99 1.61 5.16 22.58
CA TYR A 99 1.95 3.73 22.50
C TYR A 99 3.09 3.47 21.51
N GLU A 100 3.07 4.17 20.38
CA GLU A 100 4.12 4.07 19.36
C GLU A 100 5.47 4.56 19.92
N ILE A 101 5.49 5.71 20.59
CA ILE A 101 6.69 6.26 21.25
C ILE A 101 7.23 5.29 22.32
N GLU A 102 6.35 4.77 23.19
CA GLU A 102 6.74 3.79 24.21
C GLU A 102 7.36 2.54 23.58
N THR A 103 6.82 2.08 22.46
CA THR A 103 7.32 0.92 21.72
C THR A 103 8.75 1.15 21.23
N TYR A 104 9.03 2.29 20.62
CA TYR A 104 10.39 2.61 20.16
C TYR A 104 11.36 2.88 21.32
N ILE A 105 10.89 3.46 22.43
CA ILE A 105 11.72 3.63 23.62
C ILE A 105 12.13 2.29 24.24
N LYS A 106 11.21 1.30 24.27
CA LYS A 106 11.49 -0.09 24.67
C LYS A 106 12.49 -0.75 23.72
N LEU A 107 12.28 -0.59 22.41
CA LEU A 107 13.23 -1.03 21.37
C LEU A 107 14.63 -0.45 21.60
N HIS A 108 14.74 0.83 21.96
CA HIS A 108 16.03 1.44 22.25
C HIS A 108 16.71 0.89 23.50
N SER A 109 15.99 0.33 24.47
CA SER A 109 16.58 -0.35 25.64
C SER A 109 17.18 -1.70 25.25
N PHE A 110 16.31 -2.63 24.84
CA PHE A 110 16.65 -4.01 24.55
C PHE A 110 15.67 -4.56 23.52
N CYS A 111 16.17 -4.71 22.29
CA CYS A 111 15.46 -5.29 21.16
C CYS A 111 15.95 -6.71 20.85
N LEU A 112 15.01 -7.66 20.77
CA LEU A 112 15.19 -8.95 20.10
C LEU A 112 14.72 -8.85 18.66
N ILE A 113 15.50 -9.36 17.71
CA ILE A 113 15.14 -9.43 16.29
C ILE A 113 15.02 -10.90 15.90
N LEU A 114 13.79 -11.33 15.64
CA LEU A 114 13.41 -12.66 15.21
C LEU A 114 13.29 -12.72 13.68
N GLY A 115 13.64 -13.84 13.06
CA GLY A 115 13.24 -14.11 11.68
C GLY A 115 13.78 -15.45 11.16
N GLU A 116 13.34 -15.88 9.99
CA GLU A 116 13.79 -17.15 9.40
C GLU A 116 15.29 -17.17 9.05
N GLY A 117 15.85 -18.36 8.86
CA GLY A 117 17.22 -18.51 8.37
C GLY A 117 17.37 -17.96 6.95
N GLY A 118 18.43 -17.20 6.68
CA GLY A 118 18.68 -16.61 5.35
C GLY A 118 17.91 -15.31 5.04
N ILE A 119 16.98 -14.88 5.89
CA ILE A 119 16.13 -13.69 5.66
C ILE A 119 16.89 -12.34 5.62
N GLY A 120 18.18 -12.31 5.95
CA GLY A 120 19.03 -11.11 5.83
C GLY A 120 19.41 -10.41 7.15
N LYS A 121 19.03 -10.94 8.32
CA LYS A 121 19.33 -10.34 9.64
C LYS A 121 20.81 -10.00 9.84
N SER A 122 21.73 -10.93 9.59
CA SER A 122 23.17 -10.71 9.81
C SER A 122 23.74 -9.62 8.90
N TYR A 123 23.26 -9.52 7.66
CA TYR A 123 23.65 -8.44 6.75
C TYR A 123 23.09 -7.09 7.20
N PHE A 124 21.86 -7.08 7.72
CA PHE A 124 21.27 -5.89 8.34
C PHE A 124 22.07 -5.43 9.57
N ILE A 125 22.48 -6.36 10.46
CA ILE A 125 23.32 -6.03 11.63
C ILE A 125 24.70 -5.50 11.20
N LYS A 126 25.31 -6.06 10.16
CA LYS A 126 26.54 -5.50 9.59
C LYS A 126 26.35 -4.06 9.12
N CYS A 127 25.27 -3.78 8.37
CA CYS A 127 24.96 -2.42 7.94
C CYS A 127 24.70 -1.48 9.13
N PHE A 128 24.06 -1.99 10.19
CA PHE A 128 23.85 -1.26 11.44
C PHE A 128 25.17 -0.94 12.15
N GLU A 129 26.09 -1.90 12.25
CA GLU A 129 27.46 -1.69 12.79
C GLU A 129 28.20 -0.59 12.00
N GLU A 130 28.13 -0.63 10.67
CA GLU A 130 28.73 0.40 9.81
C GLU A 130 28.12 1.80 10.04
N GLN A 131 26.80 1.89 10.27
CA GLN A 131 26.13 3.14 10.63
C GLN A 131 26.53 3.65 12.02
N LEU A 132 26.72 2.76 13.00
CA LEU A 132 27.21 3.13 14.33
C LEU A 132 28.62 3.72 14.26
N GLU A 133 29.51 3.12 13.46
CA GLU A 133 30.86 3.65 13.22
C GLU A 133 30.84 5.02 12.55
N GLN A 134 30.05 5.18 11.50
CA GLN A 134 29.90 6.46 10.77
C GLN A 134 29.39 7.57 11.69
N LYS A 135 28.52 7.25 12.65
CA LYS A 135 28.01 8.18 13.66
C LYS A 135 28.87 8.28 14.92
N HIS A 136 30.02 7.62 14.95
CA HIS A 136 30.95 7.59 16.09
C HIS A 136 30.31 7.14 17.42
N ILE A 137 29.36 6.19 17.35
CA ILE A 137 28.73 5.59 18.52
C ILE A 137 29.57 4.39 18.98
N GLU A 138 29.98 4.39 20.25
CA GLU A 138 30.72 3.26 20.83
C GLU A 138 29.84 2.01 20.89
N HIS A 139 30.39 0.87 20.46
CA HIS A 139 29.63 -0.37 20.34
C HIS A 139 30.52 -1.60 20.44
N LEU A 140 29.92 -2.76 20.73
CA LEU A 140 30.53 -4.06 20.58
C LEU A 140 29.58 -4.97 19.80
N CYS A 141 30.03 -5.49 18.67
CA CYS A 141 29.26 -6.43 17.86
C CYS A 141 29.88 -7.83 17.94
N ILE A 142 29.08 -8.78 18.41
CA ILE A 142 29.46 -10.20 18.52
C ILE A 142 28.62 -10.99 17.52
N TYR A 143 29.27 -11.66 16.58
CA TYR A 143 28.58 -12.56 15.67
C TYR A 143 28.68 -13.98 16.22
N GLY A 144 27.55 -14.59 16.61
CA GLY A 144 27.46 -15.95 17.14
C GLY A 144 27.99 -17.02 16.17
N LYS A 145 28.01 -16.70 14.88
CA LYS A 145 28.70 -17.49 13.85
C LYS A 145 30.18 -17.71 14.14
N PHE A 146 30.84 -16.69 14.71
CA PHE A 146 32.28 -16.61 14.89
C PHE A 146 32.72 -16.77 16.34
N GLU A 147 31.88 -16.36 17.28
CA GLU A 147 32.15 -16.36 18.72
C GLU A 147 31.13 -17.24 19.43
N LYS A 148 31.59 -18.39 19.93
CA LYS A 148 30.69 -19.41 20.51
C LYS A 148 30.43 -19.20 22.00
N ASN A 149 31.31 -18.48 22.70
CA ASN A 149 31.30 -18.31 24.15
C ASN A 149 31.48 -16.82 24.52
N THR A 150 31.31 -16.47 25.79
CA THR A 150 31.35 -15.06 26.25
C THR A 150 32.70 -14.63 26.83
N ASN A 151 33.74 -15.46 26.77
CA ASN A 151 35.04 -15.23 27.42
C ASN A 151 35.76 -13.96 26.93
N ASN A 152 35.52 -13.57 25.68
CA ASN A 152 36.13 -12.38 25.08
C ASN A 152 35.39 -11.08 25.45
N ILE A 153 34.25 -11.17 26.14
CA ILE A 153 33.43 -10.02 26.53
C ILE A 153 33.87 -9.47 27.88
N ASN A 154 34.43 -8.28 27.88
CA ASN A 154 34.83 -7.58 29.10
C ASN A 154 33.73 -6.59 29.55
N VAL A 155 32.89 -7.03 30.49
CA VAL A 155 31.74 -6.25 30.99
C VAL A 155 32.18 -4.93 31.64
N GLU A 156 33.28 -4.92 32.40
CA GLU A 156 33.76 -3.70 33.06
C GLU A 156 34.23 -2.64 32.06
N GLU A 157 34.81 -3.08 30.95
CA GLU A 157 35.27 -2.20 29.88
C GLU A 157 34.10 -1.57 29.14
N ILE A 158 33.06 -2.35 28.83
CA ILE A 158 31.82 -1.87 28.23
C ILE A 158 31.16 -0.82 29.13
N ILE A 159 31.06 -1.09 30.44
CA ILE A 159 30.50 -0.16 31.42
C ILE A 159 31.31 1.14 31.49
N LYS A 160 32.64 1.07 31.40
CA LYS A 160 33.49 2.28 31.38
C LYS A 160 33.32 3.09 30.10
N ALA A 161 33.11 2.41 28.97
CA ALA A 161 32.91 3.04 27.67
C ALA A 161 31.51 3.65 27.49
N SER A 162 30.52 3.23 28.30
CA SER A 162 29.12 3.63 28.11
C SER A 162 28.72 5.00 28.63
N ASN A 163 29.66 5.79 29.18
CA ASN A 163 29.37 7.11 29.75
C ASN A 163 28.60 8.05 28.79
N ASN A 164 28.90 7.98 27.48
CA ASN A 164 28.25 8.79 26.45
C ASN A 164 27.27 7.98 25.57
N GLY A 165 26.98 6.74 25.96
CA GLY A 165 26.19 5.78 25.20
C GLY A 165 27.03 4.62 24.66
N PHE A 166 26.46 3.41 24.71
CA PHE A 166 27.06 2.20 24.16
C PHE A 166 26.00 1.29 23.56
N VAL A 167 26.30 0.66 22.43
CA VAL A 167 25.43 -0.36 21.82
C VAL A 167 26.10 -1.73 21.89
N PHE A 168 25.49 -2.66 22.60
CA PHE A 168 25.92 -4.05 22.67
C PHE A 168 25.07 -4.91 21.73
N VAL A 169 25.69 -5.50 20.73
CA VAL A 169 25.03 -6.25 19.67
C VAL A 169 25.48 -7.71 19.70
N VAL A 170 24.53 -8.65 19.66
CA VAL A 170 24.82 -10.07 19.43
C VAL A 170 23.98 -10.59 18.28
N ASP A 171 24.61 -10.86 17.14
CA ASP A 171 23.97 -11.46 15.98
C ASP A 171 23.95 -12.98 16.10
N ALA A 172 22.81 -13.59 15.75
CA ALA A 172 22.57 -15.02 15.68
C ALA A 172 22.95 -15.76 16.99
N ILE A 173 22.30 -15.41 18.11
CA ILE A 173 22.57 -16.06 19.41
C ILE A 173 22.33 -17.58 19.38
N ASN A 174 21.41 -18.04 18.53
CA ASN A 174 21.14 -19.45 18.31
C ASN A 174 22.35 -20.23 17.72
N GLU A 175 23.35 -19.53 17.18
CA GLU A 175 24.60 -20.14 16.69
C GLU A 175 25.70 -20.22 17.77
N MET A 176 25.49 -19.62 18.95
CA MET A 176 26.39 -19.77 20.10
C MET A 176 26.23 -21.15 20.75
N SER A 177 27.22 -21.60 21.53
CA SER A 177 27.08 -22.84 22.31
C SER A 177 25.98 -22.69 23.37
N VAL A 178 25.35 -23.79 23.81
CA VAL A 178 24.32 -23.73 24.88
C VAL A 178 24.88 -23.12 26.17
N GLU A 179 26.14 -23.41 26.49
CA GLU A 179 26.83 -22.77 27.61
C GLU A 179 27.03 -21.28 27.37
N GLY A 180 27.45 -20.88 26.15
CA GLY A 180 27.57 -19.49 25.73
C GLY A 180 26.26 -18.72 25.80
N GLN A 181 25.15 -19.32 25.37
CA GLN A 181 23.81 -18.76 25.46
C GLN A 181 23.38 -18.54 26.92
N ASN A 182 23.66 -19.49 27.82
CA ASN A 182 23.35 -19.30 29.24
C ASN A 182 24.26 -18.24 29.89
N ASN A 183 25.57 -18.27 29.62
CA ASN A 183 26.53 -17.30 30.15
C ASN A 183 26.25 -15.88 29.63
N LEU A 184 25.69 -15.74 28.42
CA LEU A 184 25.30 -14.45 27.87
C LEU A 184 24.15 -13.82 28.66
N LEU A 185 23.19 -14.60 29.18
CA LEU A 185 22.13 -14.07 30.05
C LEU A 185 22.72 -13.35 31.27
N ASP A 186 23.76 -13.90 31.89
CA ASP A 186 24.44 -13.26 33.04
C ASP A 186 25.13 -11.95 32.66
N VAL A 187 25.71 -11.88 31.46
CA VAL A 187 26.29 -10.65 30.91
C VAL A 187 25.20 -9.61 30.68
N LEU A 188 24.09 -10.00 30.04
CA LEU A 188 22.97 -9.11 29.74
C LEU A 188 22.31 -8.57 31.01
N MET A 189 22.13 -9.41 32.05
CA MET A 189 21.61 -8.99 33.35
C MET A 189 22.51 -7.95 34.05
N LYS A 190 23.82 -7.98 33.79
CA LYS A 190 24.76 -6.94 34.30
C LYS A 190 24.67 -5.66 33.47
N LEU A 191 24.67 -5.78 32.15
CA LEU A 191 24.63 -4.63 31.23
C LEU A 191 23.29 -3.86 31.32
N LYS A 192 22.16 -4.56 31.44
CA LYS A 192 20.82 -3.97 31.54
C LYS A 192 20.64 -3.02 32.73
N LYS A 193 21.49 -3.12 33.76
CA LYS A 193 21.49 -2.20 34.91
C LYS A 193 21.92 -0.77 34.55
N TYR A 194 22.54 -0.59 33.39
CA TYR A 194 23.06 0.69 32.92
C TYR A 194 22.20 1.22 31.77
N PRO A 195 21.40 2.27 31.98
CA PRO A 195 20.45 2.76 30.97
C PRO A 195 21.11 3.35 29.72
N GLN A 196 22.39 3.73 29.82
CA GLN A 196 23.20 4.20 28.67
C GLN A 196 23.66 3.06 27.75
N ILE A 197 23.41 1.80 28.12
CA ILE A 197 23.75 0.64 27.30
C ILE A 197 22.46 0.15 26.62
N ARG A 198 22.50 0.14 25.30
CA ARG A 198 21.43 -0.41 24.45
C ARG A 198 21.82 -1.81 24.01
N ILE A 199 20.85 -2.72 23.97
CA ILE A 199 21.09 -4.12 23.63
C ILE A 199 20.28 -4.49 22.38
N VAL A 200 20.97 -5.07 21.39
CA VAL A 200 20.34 -5.61 20.18
C VAL A 200 20.78 -7.05 20.02
N ILE A 201 19.83 -7.97 19.91
CA ILE A 201 20.11 -9.39 19.76
C ILE A 201 19.28 -9.95 18.62
N THR A 202 19.89 -10.79 17.77
CA THR A 202 19.16 -11.47 16.70
C THR A 202 19.15 -12.98 16.89
N TYR A 203 18.06 -13.65 16.49
CA TYR A 203 17.95 -15.11 16.55
C TYR A 203 17.01 -15.65 15.45
N ARG A 204 17.12 -16.95 15.15
CA ARG A 204 16.27 -17.60 14.15
C ARG A 204 14.98 -18.17 14.76
N THR A 205 13.89 -18.15 14.00
CA THR A 205 12.63 -18.81 14.38
C THR A 205 12.85 -20.30 14.65
N ASN A 206 12.27 -20.83 15.73
CA ASN A 206 12.29 -22.25 16.12
C ASN A 206 13.69 -22.88 16.22
N SER A 207 14.72 -22.09 16.56
CA SER A 207 16.13 -22.53 16.54
C SER A 207 16.80 -22.58 17.92
N MET A 208 16.08 -22.21 18.98
CA MET A 208 16.57 -22.24 20.35
C MET A 208 15.65 -23.08 21.21
N ASP A 209 16.19 -23.61 22.30
CA ASP A 209 15.41 -24.26 23.34
C ASP A 209 14.38 -23.28 23.93
N ASN A 210 13.13 -23.73 24.08
CA ASN A 210 12.03 -22.86 24.51
C ASN A 210 12.26 -22.29 25.92
N GLU A 211 12.84 -23.05 26.85
CA GLU A 211 13.11 -22.56 28.21
C GLU A 211 14.22 -21.49 28.21
N ILE A 212 15.20 -21.61 27.31
CA ILE A 212 16.24 -20.58 27.12
C ILE A 212 15.65 -19.35 26.46
N LEU A 213 14.88 -19.51 25.39
CA LEU A 213 14.25 -18.40 24.66
C LEU A 213 13.33 -17.58 25.56
N GLU A 214 12.50 -18.22 26.39
CA GLU A 214 11.64 -17.53 27.35
C GLU A 214 12.45 -16.62 28.29
N LYS A 215 13.64 -17.05 28.73
CA LYS A 215 14.52 -16.20 29.57
C LYS A 215 15.00 -14.96 28.83
N TYR A 216 15.32 -15.08 27.55
CA TYR A 216 15.68 -13.93 26.69
C TYR A 216 14.50 -12.99 26.48
N GLN A 217 13.32 -13.53 26.19
CA GLN A 217 12.10 -12.74 26.00
C GLN A 217 11.65 -12.02 27.28
N GLN A 218 11.84 -12.63 28.46
CA GLN A 218 11.56 -12.01 29.76
C GLN A 218 12.48 -10.82 30.07
N ILE A 219 13.73 -10.83 29.58
CA ILE A 219 14.66 -9.71 29.78
C ILE A 219 14.59 -8.67 28.67
N ALA A 220 14.13 -9.04 27.48
CA ALA A 220 13.91 -8.11 26.39
C ALA A 220 12.73 -7.18 26.69
N GLU A 221 12.78 -5.96 26.17
CA GLU A 221 11.67 -4.99 26.31
C GLU A 221 10.83 -4.92 25.03
N TYR A 222 11.38 -5.41 23.93
CA TYR A 222 10.72 -5.43 22.63
C TYR A 222 11.24 -6.59 21.77
N GLU A 223 10.33 -7.22 21.02
CA GLU A 223 10.64 -8.23 20.02
C GLU A 223 10.13 -7.78 18.65
N TYR A 224 11.03 -7.74 17.68
CA TYR A 224 10.76 -7.35 16.31
C TYR A 224 10.87 -8.55 15.38
N LYS A 225 9.83 -8.78 14.57
CA LYS A 225 9.86 -9.81 13.52
C LYS A 225 10.40 -9.18 12.24
N PHE A 226 11.61 -9.58 11.85
CA PHE A 226 12.30 -9.05 10.68
C PHE A 226 11.61 -9.48 9.39
N PRO A 227 11.15 -8.53 8.55
CA PRO A 227 10.31 -8.83 7.38
C PRO A 227 11.08 -9.30 6.13
N GLY A 228 12.40 -9.08 6.07
CA GLY A 228 13.23 -9.45 4.93
C GLY A 228 13.37 -8.34 3.88
N VAL A 229 13.52 -8.75 2.62
CA VAL A 229 13.64 -7.82 1.47
C VAL A 229 12.28 -7.44 0.90
N SER A 230 12.21 -6.27 0.26
CA SER A 230 11.03 -5.83 -0.47
C SER A 230 10.71 -6.80 -1.60
N PHE A 231 9.44 -7.18 -1.68
CA PHE A 231 8.93 -7.99 -2.78
C PHE A 231 9.13 -7.29 -4.14
N GLU A 232 8.89 -5.97 -4.22
CA GLU A 232 9.04 -5.22 -5.47
C GLU A 232 10.48 -5.26 -5.97
N SER A 233 11.44 -5.05 -5.07
CA SER A 233 12.87 -5.09 -5.37
C SER A 233 13.31 -6.48 -5.84
N ALA A 234 12.85 -7.53 -5.14
CA ALA A 234 13.15 -8.92 -5.49
C ALA A 234 12.54 -9.33 -6.84
N LEU A 235 11.27 -8.97 -7.09
CA LEU A 235 10.57 -9.26 -8.33
C LEU A 235 11.22 -8.53 -9.51
N SER A 236 11.64 -7.27 -9.33
CA SER A 236 12.36 -6.50 -10.35
C SER A 236 13.66 -7.20 -10.79
N GLU A 237 14.42 -7.76 -9.85
CA GLU A 237 15.62 -8.55 -10.18
C GLU A 237 15.28 -9.85 -10.96
N ILE A 238 14.20 -10.52 -10.59
CA ILE A 238 13.78 -11.78 -11.25
C ILE A 238 13.23 -11.52 -12.65
N LEU A 239 12.45 -10.47 -12.86
CA LEU A 239 11.88 -10.12 -14.17
C LEU A 239 12.93 -9.66 -15.19
N LYS A 240 14.13 -9.25 -14.74
CA LYS A 240 15.27 -9.02 -15.63
C LYS A 240 15.79 -10.32 -16.27
N LEU A 241 15.45 -11.48 -15.70
CA LEU A 241 15.86 -12.79 -16.18
C LEU A 241 14.80 -13.35 -17.14
N SER A 242 15.24 -14.05 -18.19
CA SER A 242 14.34 -14.73 -19.12
C SER A 242 13.80 -16.03 -18.50
N VAL A 243 12.87 -15.89 -17.56
CA VAL A 243 12.23 -17.01 -16.88
C VAL A 243 11.00 -17.45 -17.68
N PRO A 244 10.90 -18.69 -18.16
CA PRO A 244 9.70 -19.14 -18.86
C PRO A 244 8.54 -19.41 -17.92
N ASP A 245 8.82 -19.71 -16.66
CA ASP A 245 7.83 -20.19 -15.72
C ASP A 245 8.12 -19.74 -14.28
N VAL A 246 7.60 -18.58 -13.90
CA VAL A 246 7.87 -17.96 -12.59
C VAL A 246 6.95 -18.54 -11.50
N TYR A 247 5.80 -19.15 -11.85
CA TYR A 247 4.83 -19.59 -10.84
C TYR A 247 5.35 -20.77 -10.01
N MET A 248 6.24 -21.59 -10.58
CA MET A 248 6.90 -22.69 -9.85
C MET A 248 7.71 -22.21 -8.63
N TYR A 249 7.96 -20.90 -8.54
CA TYR A 249 8.79 -20.28 -7.51
C TYR A 249 8.02 -19.23 -6.69
N GLU A 250 6.68 -19.20 -6.75
CA GLU A 250 5.85 -18.27 -5.97
C GLU A 250 6.12 -18.37 -4.46
N ASP A 251 6.39 -19.58 -3.95
CA ASP A 251 6.70 -19.82 -2.55
C ASP A 251 7.99 -19.10 -2.11
N ILE A 252 9.03 -19.15 -2.95
CA ILE A 252 10.30 -18.47 -2.73
C ILE A 252 10.14 -16.96 -2.95
N LEU A 253 9.41 -16.57 -4.00
CA LEU A 253 9.20 -15.18 -4.36
C LEU A 253 8.44 -14.42 -3.25
N TYR A 254 7.40 -15.04 -2.67
CA TYR A 254 6.59 -14.45 -1.61
C TYR A 254 7.20 -14.62 -0.20
N SER A 255 8.34 -15.30 -0.06
CA SER A 255 9.01 -15.51 1.23
C SER A 255 9.75 -14.29 1.78
N ASN A 256 10.04 -13.29 0.92
CA ASN A 256 10.93 -12.16 1.23
C ASN A 256 12.32 -12.58 1.75
N ASN A 257 12.71 -13.84 1.52
CA ASN A 257 13.96 -14.42 2.02
C ASN A 257 15.10 -14.14 1.02
N ALA A 258 15.95 -13.17 1.37
CA ALA A 258 17.04 -12.69 0.52
C ALA A 258 17.95 -13.81 -0.02
N LEU A 259 18.23 -14.84 0.80
CA LEU A 259 19.09 -15.94 0.40
C LEU A 259 18.44 -16.81 -0.68
N LEU A 260 17.19 -17.23 -0.47
CA LEU A 260 16.46 -18.06 -1.43
C LEU A 260 16.24 -17.31 -2.76
N LEU A 261 15.90 -16.03 -2.69
CA LEU A 261 15.75 -15.16 -3.84
C LEU A 261 17.06 -15.00 -4.63
N SER A 262 18.18 -14.78 -3.94
CA SER A 262 19.50 -14.68 -4.59
C SER A 262 19.89 -16.00 -5.29
N MET A 263 19.62 -17.14 -4.65
CA MET A 263 19.83 -18.45 -5.26
C MET A 263 18.97 -18.66 -6.49
N LEU A 264 17.70 -18.27 -6.42
CA LEU A 264 16.76 -18.34 -7.53
C LEU A 264 17.25 -17.51 -8.72
N CYS A 265 17.62 -16.25 -8.52
CA CYS A 265 18.20 -15.40 -9.56
C CYS A 265 19.44 -16.04 -10.21
N ASP A 266 20.35 -16.58 -9.39
CA ASP A 266 21.56 -17.24 -9.88
C ASP A 266 21.27 -18.50 -10.69
N VAL A 267 20.20 -19.24 -10.40
CA VAL A 267 19.78 -20.42 -11.17
C VAL A 267 19.05 -20.02 -12.46
N LEU A 268 18.19 -19.00 -12.40
CA LEU A 268 17.42 -18.55 -13.56
C LEU A 268 18.28 -17.81 -14.61
N SER A 269 19.45 -17.28 -14.22
CA SER A 269 20.39 -16.60 -15.14
C SER A 269 21.07 -17.49 -16.21
N SER A 270 20.73 -18.78 -16.36
CA SER A 270 21.28 -19.56 -17.50
C SER A 270 20.27 -20.43 -18.23
N ASP A 271 20.28 -20.25 -19.54
CA ASP A 271 19.34 -20.78 -20.54
C ASP A 271 19.25 -22.31 -20.59
N LYS A 272 20.25 -23.04 -20.06
CA LYS A 272 20.28 -24.51 -20.11
C LYS A 272 19.41 -25.20 -19.07
N VAL A 273 19.15 -24.57 -17.93
CA VAL A 273 18.48 -25.22 -16.78
C VAL A 273 16.96 -25.20 -16.93
N VAL A 274 16.47 -24.21 -17.65
CA VAL A 274 15.07 -23.95 -18.00
C VAL A 274 14.38 -25.07 -18.80
N VAL A 275 15.13 -25.93 -19.48
CA VAL A 275 14.57 -27.04 -20.29
C VAL A 275 14.56 -28.37 -19.50
N GLU A 276 15.34 -28.47 -18.41
CA GLU A 276 15.42 -29.67 -17.55
C GLU A 276 14.39 -29.64 -16.39
N THR A 277 13.66 -28.53 -16.21
CA THR A 277 12.76 -28.23 -15.07
C THR A 277 11.40 -28.92 -15.08
N GLU A 278 11.00 -29.57 -16.19
CA GLU A 278 9.67 -30.20 -16.31
C GLU A 278 9.47 -31.45 -15.40
N ASN A 279 10.49 -31.96 -14.70
CA ASN A 279 10.44 -33.29 -14.06
C ASN A 279 10.93 -33.43 -12.59
N GLY A 280 11.02 -32.38 -11.76
CA GLY A 280 11.30 -32.55 -10.32
C GLY A 280 10.83 -31.38 -9.44
N ILE A 281 9.90 -31.55 -8.48
CA ILE A 281 10.06 -32.19 -7.16
C ILE A 281 10.92 -31.28 -6.23
N ALA A 282 10.23 -30.50 -5.39
CA ALA A 282 10.65 -29.34 -4.57
C ALA A 282 11.60 -28.32 -5.23
N SER A 283 11.04 -27.17 -5.64
CA SER A 283 11.74 -26.00 -6.24
C SER A 283 13.06 -25.68 -5.53
N VAL A 284 13.06 -25.68 -4.20
CA VAL A 284 14.20 -25.35 -3.34
C VAL A 284 15.41 -26.28 -3.53
N THR A 285 15.24 -27.61 -3.58
CA THR A 285 16.41 -28.52 -3.71
C THR A 285 17.02 -28.54 -5.09
N PHE A 286 16.19 -28.43 -6.12
CA PHE A 286 16.67 -28.26 -7.48
C PHE A 286 17.48 -26.96 -7.60
N ILE A 287 16.94 -25.84 -7.09
CA ILE A 287 17.64 -24.55 -7.06
C ILE A 287 18.98 -24.71 -6.36
N LEU A 288 19.04 -25.38 -5.22
CA LEU A 288 20.27 -25.57 -4.46
C LEU A 288 21.29 -26.48 -5.15
N GLU A 289 20.85 -27.60 -5.72
CA GLU A 289 21.73 -28.48 -6.50
C GLU A 289 22.36 -27.71 -7.67
N GLN A 290 21.55 -26.94 -8.39
CA GLN A 290 22.00 -26.14 -9.53
C GLN A 290 22.90 -25.00 -9.09
N TYR A 291 22.56 -24.33 -8.00
CA TYR A 291 23.38 -23.28 -7.41
C TYR A 291 24.76 -23.82 -7.04
N ILE A 292 24.85 -24.90 -6.26
CA ILE A 292 26.13 -25.52 -5.87
C ILE A 292 26.94 -25.92 -7.12
N LYS A 293 26.31 -26.59 -8.08
CA LYS A 293 26.98 -26.98 -9.34
C LYS A 293 27.53 -25.77 -10.11
N ARG A 294 26.78 -24.66 -10.17
CA ARG A 294 27.18 -23.43 -10.87
C ARG A 294 28.27 -22.69 -10.11
N THR A 295 28.08 -22.43 -8.82
CA THR A 295 29.02 -21.70 -7.99
C THR A 295 30.38 -22.38 -7.99
N ILE A 296 30.43 -23.72 -7.90
CA ILE A 296 31.70 -24.46 -7.96
C ILE A 296 32.38 -24.30 -9.33
N ARG A 297 31.60 -24.38 -10.42
CA ARG A 297 32.13 -24.15 -11.77
C ARG A 297 32.64 -22.73 -12.00
N LYS A 298 32.02 -21.73 -11.36
CA LYS A 298 32.30 -20.30 -11.54
C LYS A 298 33.47 -19.85 -10.67
N VAL A 299 33.44 -20.14 -9.37
CA VAL A 299 34.42 -19.69 -8.37
C VAL A 299 35.75 -20.44 -8.46
N PHE A 300 35.71 -21.74 -8.78
CA PHE A 300 36.90 -22.61 -8.70
C PHE A 300 37.39 -23.12 -10.05
N LYS A 301 37.07 -22.41 -11.14
CA LYS A 301 37.40 -22.81 -12.51
C LYS A 301 38.91 -23.02 -12.69
N GLY A 302 39.34 -24.27 -12.77
CA GLY A 302 40.75 -24.65 -12.93
C GLY A 302 41.57 -24.80 -11.64
N HIS A 303 40.97 -24.59 -10.46
CA HIS A 303 41.64 -24.65 -9.15
C HIS A 303 41.33 -25.92 -8.35
N LEU A 304 40.27 -26.66 -8.70
CA LEU A 304 39.88 -27.91 -8.04
C LEU A 304 39.98 -29.10 -8.99
N ASN A 305 40.34 -30.27 -8.44
CA ASN A 305 40.34 -31.55 -9.16
C ASN A 305 38.96 -32.23 -9.20
N CYS A 306 37.92 -31.61 -8.64
CA CYS A 306 36.55 -32.15 -8.58
C CYS A 306 35.56 -31.23 -9.29
N GLN A 307 34.46 -31.81 -9.80
CA GLN A 307 33.36 -31.06 -10.39
C GLN A 307 32.27 -30.76 -9.36
N GLY A 308 31.42 -29.77 -9.62
CA GLY A 308 30.31 -29.43 -8.72
C GLY A 308 29.35 -30.59 -8.45
N ILE A 309 29.22 -31.55 -9.38
CA ILE A 309 28.43 -32.76 -9.17
C ILE A 309 29.06 -33.73 -8.17
N ASP A 310 30.39 -33.72 -8.02
CA ASP A 310 31.10 -34.56 -7.07
C ASP A 310 30.92 -34.02 -5.64
N ILE A 311 30.97 -32.69 -5.49
CA ILE A 311 30.65 -32.02 -4.22
C ILE A 311 29.19 -32.26 -3.81
N TRP A 312 28.25 -32.20 -4.75
CA TRP A 312 26.85 -32.53 -4.47
C TRP A 312 26.64 -33.99 -4.03
N LYS A 313 27.39 -34.94 -4.61
CA LYS A 313 27.36 -36.35 -4.15
C LYS A 313 27.87 -36.48 -2.72
N ASP A 314 28.96 -35.79 -2.38
CA ASP A 314 29.50 -35.79 -1.03
C ASP A 314 28.52 -35.19 -0.02
N MET A 315 27.82 -34.12 -0.40
CA MET A 315 26.75 -33.53 0.41
C MET A 315 25.65 -34.55 0.71
N LYS A 316 25.19 -35.30 -0.31
CA LYS A 316 24.20 -36.38 -0.13
C LYS A 316 24.71 -37.50 0.78
N ASN A 317 25.98 -37.88 0.69
CA ASN A 317 26.55 -38.89 1.59
C ASN A 317 26.56 -38.41 3.05
N ILE A 318 26.87 -37.13 3.28
CA ILE A 318 26.84 -36.54 4.62
C ILE A 318 25.41 -36.53 5.17
N SER A 319 24.44 -36.08 4.36
CA SER A 319 23.02 -36.08 4.74
C SER A 319 22.49 -37.49 5.03
N GLN A 320 22.95 -38.49 4.27
CA GLN A 320 22.63 -39.89 4.54
C GLN A 320 23.22 -40.37 5.86
N TRP A 321 24.49 -40.03 6.15
CA TRP A 321 25.10 -40.35 7.44
C TRP A 321 24.33 -39.71 8.60
N MET A 322 23.96 -38.43 8.46
CA MET A 322 23.15 -37.70 9.44
C MET A 322 21.80 -38.37 9.68
N TYR A 323 21.13 -38.79 8.60
CA TYR A 323 19.88 -39.54 8.66
C TYR A 323 20.04 -40.89 9.39
N GLU A 324 21.07 -41.67 9.06
CA GLU A 324 21.31 -43.00 9.64
C GLU A 324 21.58 -42.91 11.16
N ASN A 325 22.29 -41.87 11.61
CA ASN A 325 22.69 -41.69 13.01
C ASN A 325 21.71 -40.85 13.84
N GLY A 326 20.65 -40.28 13.24
CA GLY A 326 19.70 -39.45 13.97
C GLY A 326 20.30 -38.13 14.46
N GLU A 327 21.29 -37.59 13.75
CA GLU A 327 21.97 -36.34 14.11
C GLU A 327 21.94 -35.32 12.97
N LYS A 328 21.82 -34.02 13.30
CA LYS A 328 21.91 -32.92 12.30
C LYS A 328 23.33 -32.34 12.15
N ARG A 329 24.33 -32.99 12.76
CA ARG A 329 25.75 -32.59 12.78
C ARG A 329 26.63 -33.83 12.62
N ILE A 330 27.86 -33.63 12.16
CA ILE A 330 28.83 -34.70 11.91
C ILE A 330 30.21 -34.29 12.43
N ASP A 331 30.90 -35.16 13.16
CA ASP A 331 32.28 -34.89 13.57
C ASP A 331 33.26 -34.98 12.38
N GLU A 332 34.40 -34.32 12.52
CA GLU A 332 35.42 -34.23 11.46
C GLU A 332 35.86 -35.60 10.93
N LYS A 333 36.02 -36.58 11.80
CA LYS A 333 36.48 -37.91 11.40
C LYS A 333 35.44 -38.61 10.54
N ASN A 334 34.17 -38.60 10.95
CA ASN A 334 33.08 -39.19 10.18
C ASN A 334 32.79 -38.40 8.90
N LEU A 335 32.94 -37.07 8.92
CA LEU A 335 32.85 -36.23 7.72
C LEU A 335 33.86 -36.67 6.66
N PHE A 336 35.13 -36.82 7.03
CA PHE A 336 36.17 -37.25 6.10
C PHE A 336 35.99 -38.69 5.59
N LEU A 337 35.23 -39.52 6.31
CA LEU A 337 34.83 -40.86 5.86
C LEU A 337 33.67 -40.82 4.86
N ALA A 338 32.73 -39.87 5.02
CA ALA A 338 31.56 -39.71 4.15
C ALA A 338 31.89 -39.09 2.78
N ILE A 339 32.90 -38.23 2.71
CA ILE A 339 33.27 -37.49 1.49
C ILE A 339 34.30 -38.23 0.63
N LYS A 340 34.12 -38.19 -0.69
CA LYS A 340 35.04 -38.79 -1.67
C LYS A 340 35.97 -37.77 -2.31
N THR A 341 35.60 -36.49 -2.34
CA THR A 341 36.45 -35.40 -2.84
C THR A 341 37.51 -34.96 -1.83
N GLY A 342 37.49 -35.53 -0.62
CA GLY A 342 38.53 -35.37 0.40
C GLY A 342 38.73 -33.90 0.82
N LYS A 343 39.98 -33.46 0.89
CA LYS A 343 40.34 -32.10 1.36
C LYS A 343 39.80 -30.95 0.49
N ASN A 344 39.27 -31.23 -0.70
CA ASN A 344 38.68 -30.20 -1.57
C ASN A 344 37.28 -29.79 -1.10
N PHE A 345 36.54 -30.66 -0.42
CA PHE A 345 35.14 -30.40 -0.04
C PHE A 345 35.01 -29.30 1.01
N LEU A 346 35.63 -29.53 2.16
CA LEU A 346 35.38 -28.74 3.36
C LEU A 346 35.76 -27.26 3.21
N PRO A 347 36.94 -26.90 2.64
CA PRO A 347 37.28 -25.49 2.41
C PRO A 347 36.30 -24.80 1.47
N VAL A 348 35.84 -25.49 0.43
CA VAL A 348 34.87 -24.95 -0.55
C VAL A 348 33.52 -24.70 0.12
N MET A 349 33.01 -25.67 0.86
CA MET A 349 31.69 -25.58 1.49
C MET A 349 31.65 -24.57 2.65
N LEU A 350 32.75 -24.43 3.39
CA LEU A 350 32.91 -23.38 4.41
C LEU A 350 33.02 -22.00 3.74
N GLN A 351 33.81 -21.87 2.66
CA GLN A 351 33.98 -20.61 1.94
C GLN A 351 32.68 -20.14 1.30
N MET A 352 31.87 -21.05 0.76
CA MET A 352 30.55 -20.74 0.20
C MET A 352 29.48 -20.50 1.28
N GLY A 353 29.79 -20.75 2.56
CA GLY A 353 28.83 -20.60 3.66
C GLY A 353 27.72 -21.65 3.69
N PHE A 354 27.86 -22.76 2.95
CA PHE A 354 26.90 -23.88 2.98
C PHE A 354 27.07 -24.79 4.17
N MET A 355 28.31 -24.94 4.64
CA MET A 355 28.60 -25.63 5.89
C MET A 355 29.19 -24.65 6.88
N ALA A 356 28.94 -24.93 8.14
CA ALA A 356 29.57 -24.29 9.28
C ALA A 356 30.18 -25.37 10.17
N GLY A 357 31.11 -24.96 11.03
CA GLY A 357 31.72 -25.85 12.00
C GLY A 357 31.89 -25.16 13.33
N TYR A 358 31.86 -25.96 14.39
CA TYR A 358 32.19 -25.52 15.74
C TYR A 358 33.01 -26.59 16.44
N GLU A 359 33.87 -26.15 17.34
CA GLU A 359 34.62 -27.05 18.21
C GLU A 359 33.82 -27.29 19.48
N SER A 360 33.68 -28.56 19.87
CA SER A 360 33.10 -28.96 21.15
C SER A 360 33.85 -30.15 21.70
N ASN A 361 34.25 -30.09 22.98
CA ASN A 361 35.01 -31.15 23.65
C ASN A 361 36.30 -31.59 22.91
N ASN A 362 37.05 -30.65 22.32
CA ASN A 362 38.24 -30.88 21.48
C ASN A 362 37.98 -31.70 20.20
N GLU A 363 36.73 -31.83 19.77
CA GLU A 363 36.36 -32.39 18.48
C GLU A 363 35.66 -31.33 17.62
N MET A 364 36.02 -31.29 16.33
CA MET A 364 35.40 -30.40 15.36
C MET A 364 34.13 -31.05 14.83
N TYR A 365 33.00 -30.37 14.97
CA TYR A 365 31.70 -30.76 14.42
C TYR A 365 31.34 -29.83 13.26
N TYR A 366 30.70 -30.40 12.25
CA TYR A 366 30.25 -29.70 11.07
C TYR A 366 28.76 -29.93 10.82
N TYR A 367 28.09 -28.92 10.27
CA TYR A 367 26.65 -28.94 9.99
C TYR A 367 26.34 -28.05 8.78
N PHE A 368 25.19 -28.24 8.14
CA PHE A 368 24.75 -27.34 7.07
C PHE A 368 24.22 -26.04 7.68
N ALA A 369 24.61 -24.90 7.13
CA ALA A 369 24.36 -23.59 7.73
C ALA A 369 22.89 -23.10 7.63
N ILE A 370 22.11 -23.73 6.75
CA ILE A 370 20.71 -23.39 6.44
C ILE A 370 19.83 -24.54 6.96
N ASP A 371 19.13 -24.34 8.08
CA ASP A 371 18.43 -25.42 8.79
C ASP A 371 17.30 -26.05 7.98
N SER A 372 16.49 -25.24 7.29
CA SER A 372 15.42 -25.73 6.40
C SER A 372 15.98 -26.61 5.28
N LEU A 373 17.20 -26.34 4.83
CA LEU A 373 17.89 -27.17 3.86
C LEU A 373 18.46 -28.45 4.50
N THR A 374 19.03 -28.36 5.69
CA THR A 374 19.52 -29.52 6.45
C THR A 374 18.40 -30.57 6.58
N ASP A 375 17.25 -30.13 7.06
CA ASP A 375 16.10 -30.99 7.33
C ASP A 375 15.59 -31.64 6.04
N PHE A 376 15.52 -30.87 4.96
CA PHE A 376 15.12 -31.40 3.66
C PHE A 376 16.13 -32.41 3.08
N LEU A 377 17.43 -32.14 3.15
CA LEU A 377 18.46 -33.05 2.65
C LEU A 377 18.51 -34.35 3.43
N ILE A 378 18.34 -34.27 4.76
CA ILE A 378 18.25 -35.44 5.64
C ILE A 378 16.99 -36.24 5.28
N ALA A 379 15.83 -35.60 5.18
CA ALA A 379 14.56 -36.25 4.86
C ALA A 379 14.59 -37.01 3.52
N ARG A 380 15.31 -36.52 2.50
CA ARG A 380 15.46 -37.23 1.22
C ARG A 380 16.15 -38.59 1.34
N SER A 381 16.94 -38.81 2.39
CA SER A 381 17.60 -40.10 2.63
C SER A 381 16.60 -41.20 3.02
N LEU A 382 15.40 -40.82 3.48
CA LEU A 382 14.30 -41.73 3.80
C LEU A 382 14.05 -42.74 2.68
N PHE A 383 14.01 -42.31 1.43
CA PHE A 383 13.63 -43.15 0.30
C PHE A 383 14.63 -44.25 -0.03
N GLN A 384 15.91 -44.02 0.24
CA GLN A 384 16.91 -45.07 0.12
C GLN A 384 16.70 -46.13 1.20
N ASP A 385 16.29 -45.72 2.40
CA ASP A 385 16.08 -46.63 3.53
C ASP A 385 14.78 -47.44 3.37
N ILE A 386 13.67 -46.81 2.97
CA ILE A 386 12.38 -47.49 2.82
C ILE A 386 12.24 -48.29 1.52
N SER A 387 13.14 -48.09 0.54
CA SER A 387 13.09 -48.77 -0.76
C SER A 387 13.27 -50.29 -0.61
N GLY A 388 12.33 -51.06 -1.15
CA GLY A 388 12.35 -52.53 -1.13
C GLY A 388 11.88 -53.16 0.19
N ARG A 389 11.55 -52.35 1.20
CA ARG A 389 10.96 -52.79 2.47
C ARG A 389 9.45 -52.96 2.38
N ASP A 390 8.88 -53.79 3.23
CA ASP A 390 7.42 -53.96 3.29
C ASP A 390 6.74 -52.76 3.98
N TYR A 391 5.43 -52.59 3.76
CA TYR A 391 4.70 -51.43 4.26
C TYR A 391 4.78 -51.24 5.79
N LYS A 392 4.82 -52.33 6.58
CA LYS A 392 4.94 -52.22 8.05
C LYS A 392 6.34 -51.77 8.46
N GLU A 393 7.36 -52.26 7.78
CA GLU A 393 8.74 -51.82 7.97
C GLU A 393 8.91 -50.34 7.62
N GLN A 394 8.27 -49.87 6.54
CA GLN A 394 8.29 -48.45 6.14
C GLN A 394 7.70 -47.55 7.24
N ILE A 395 6.54 -47.93 7.80
CA ILE A 395 5.91 -47.18 8.90
C ILE A 395 6.83 -47.14 10.12
N GLY A 396 7.43 -48.27 10.49
CA GLY A 396 8.32 -48.36 11.66
C GLY A 396 9.54 -47.43 11.54
N ILE A 397 10.14 -47.35 10.35
CA ILE A 397 11.28 -46.48 10.08
C ILE A 397 10.89 -45.01 10.18
N ILE A 398 9.78 -44.61 9.54
CA ILE A 398 9.35 -43.21 9.55
C ILE A 398 9.06 -42.76 10.98
N LYS A 399 8.34 -43.56 11.78
CA LYS A 399 8.06 -43.23 13.19
C LYS A 399 9.34 -43.05 14.00
N SER A 400 10.29 -43.98 13.89
CA SER A 400 11.59 -43.86 14.56
C SER A 400 12.30 -42.56 14.18
N LYS A 401 12.28 -42.18 12.90
CA LYS A 401 12.97 -40.96 12.44
C LYS A 401 12.28 -39.67 12.87
N VAL A 402 10.96 -39.65 12.97
CA VAL A 402 10.22 -38.52 13.55
C VAL A 402 10.58 -38.33 15.03
N GLU A 403 10.73 -39.43 15.77
CA GLU A 403 11.14 -39.40 17.19
C GLU A 403 12.61 -38.99 17.39
N ASP A 404 13.52 -39.52 16.57
CA ASP A 404 14.97 -39.31 16.70
C ASP A 404 15.42 -37.91 16.23
N LEU A 405 14.76 -37.33 15.21
CA LEU A 405 15.16 -36.08 14.57
C LEU A 405 14.08 -35.01 14.75
N TYR A 406 14.25 -34.18 15.78
CA TYR A 406 13.34 -33.08 16.10
C TYR A 406 13.08 -32.14 14.90
N ASN A 407 11.82 -31.73 14.69
CA ASN A 407 11.33 -30.84 13.63
C ASN A 407 11.51 -31.34 12.18
N LEU A 408 11.68 -32.65 11.94
CA LEU A 408 11.82 -33.19 10.59
C LEU A 408 10.48 -33.45 9.86
N GLU A 409 9.34 -33.33 10.55
CA GLU A 409 8.01 -33.73 10.05
C GLU A 409 7.65 -33.09 8.70
N GLU A 410 7.71 -31.76 8.58
CA GLU A 410 7.38 -31.05 7.34
C GLU A 410 8.29 -31.51 6.18
N ALA A 411 9.59 -31.65 6.44
CA ALA A 411 10.55 -32.11 5.44
C ALA A 411 10.30 -33.56 4.98
N LEU A 412 9.91 -34.45 5.90
CA LEU A 412 9.52 -35.82 5.58
C LEU A 412 8.23 -35.84 4.75
N ILE A 413 7.23 -35.02 5.10
CA ILE A 413 5.99 -34.91 4.35
C ILE A 413 6.28 -34.48 2.92
N ILE A 414 7.05 -33.39 2.73
CA ILE A 414 7.39 -32.92 1.38
C ILE A 414 8.17 -33.99 0.62
N ALA A 415 9.15 -34.66 1.27
CA ALA A 415 9.90 -35.76 0.64
C ALA A 415 8.98 -36.93 0.23
N ILE A 416 7.93 -37.22 1.01
CA ILE A 416 6.92 -38.23 0.70
C ILE A 416 6.13 -37.85 -0.56
N PHE A 417 5.59 -36.64 -0.61
CA PHE A 417 4.90 -36.13 -1.79
C PHE A 417 5.80 -36.17 -3.02
N ASP A 418 7.04 -35.74 -2.86
CA ASP A 418 8.05 -35.66 -3.90
C ASP A 418 8.32 -37.02 -4.58
N ASN A 419 8.48 -38.09 -3.81
CA ASN A 419 8.87 -39.39 -4.36
C ASN A 419 7.68 -40.30 -4.72
N MET A 420 6.51 -40.03 -4.16
CA MET A 420 5.35 -40.91 -4.27
C MET A 420 4.22 -40.32 -5.12
N SER A 421 4.24 -39.03 -5.44
CA SER A 421 3.29 -38.44 -6.38
C SER A 421 3.39 -39.11 -7.76
N PRO A 422 2.25 -39.37 -8.45
CA PRO A 422 0.88 -38.97 -8.09
C PRO A 422 0.08 -40.00 -7.28
N ASN A 423 0.72 -40.97 -6.60
CA ASN A 423 0.01 -41.98 -5.81
C ASN A 423 -0.45 -41.42 -4.44
N TYR A 424 -1.42 -40.52 -4.50
CA TYR A 424 -1.96 -39.82 -3.32
C TYR A 424 -2.67 -40.74 -2.33
N THR A 425 -3.21 -41.88 -2.78
CA THR A 425 -3.79 -42.89 -1.87
C THR A 425 -2.72 -43.45 -0.95
N LYS A 426 -1.59 -43.89 -1.52
CA LYS A 426 -0.48 -44.42 -0.73
C LYS A 426 0.16 -43.34 0.16
N ILE A 427 0.22 -42.10 -0.32
CA ILE A 427 0.68 -40.96 0.50
C ILE A 427 -0.23 -40.77 1.72
N LYS A 428 -1.55 -40.68 1.51
CA LYS A 428 -2.54 -40.51 2.58
C LYS A 428 -2.45 -41.62 3.62
N ASP A 429 -2.42 -42.88 3.18
CA ASP A 429 -2.33 -44.04 4.07
C ASP A 429 -1.04 -43.97 4.91
N LEU A 430 0.09 -43.64 4.27
CA LEU A 430 1.38 -43.51 4.95
C LEU A 430 1.38 -42.37 5.99
N LEU A 431 0.83 -41.20 5.66
CA LEU A 431 0.76 -40.06 6.58
C LEU A 431 -0.11 -40.36 7.81
N ILE A 432 -1.24 -41.06 7.62
CA ILE A 432 -2.11 -41.49 8.71
C ILE A 432 -1.40 -42.52 9.59
N ASP A 433 -0.86 -43.58 8.98
CA ASP A 433 -0.27 -44.69 9.72
C ASP A 433 1.03 -44.32 10.46
N THR A 434 1.70 -43.25 10.01
CA THR A 434 2.92 -42.68 10.63
C THR A 434 2.65 -41.54 11.61
N ASN A 435 1.39 -41.13 11.81
CA ASN A 435 0.96 -39.95 12.57
C ASN A 435 1.45 -38.59 12.01
N LEU A 436 2.09 -38.57 10.84
CA LEU A 436 2.49 -37.32 10.17
C LEU A 436 1.28 -36.46 9.74
N MET A 437 0.10 -37.06 9.62
CA MET A 437 -1.13 -36.34 9.29
C MET A 437 -1.53 -35.33 10.37
N GLU A 438 -1.19 -35.56 11.64
CA GLU A 438 -1.48 -34.61 12.74
C GLU A 438 -0.63 -33.34 12.65
N GLY A 439 0.59 -33.44 12.11
CA GLY A 439 1.50 -32.32 11.86
C GLY A 439 1.38 -31.69 10.46
N PHE A 440 0.43 -32.13 9.63
CA PHE A 440 0.29 -31.66 8.25
C PHE A 440 -0.44 -30.30 8.17
N ASP A 441 0.33 -29.22 8.03
CA ASP A 441 -0.18 -27.86 7.78
C ASP A 441 -0.43 -27.61 6.28
N PHE A 442 -1.53 -26.94 5.92
CA PHE A 442 -1.81 -26.48 4.55
C PHE A 442 -0.73 -25.57 3.97
N ASN A 443 0.04 -24.86 4.79
CA ASN A 443 1.22 -24.09 4.33
C ASN A 443 2.27 -25.01 3.66
N THR A 444 2.29 -26.30 4.00
CA THR A 444 3.15 -27.31 3.36
C THR A 444 2.79 -27.51 1.88
N LEU A 445 1.50 -27.39 1.53
CA LEU A 445 1.02 -27.57 0.15
C LEU A 445 1.63 -26.55 -0.82
N VAL A 446 1.91 -25.35 -0.34
CA VAL A 446 2.52 -24.28 -1.14
C VAL A 446 3.94 -24.68 -1.61
N LYS A 447 4.66 -25.45 -0.79
CA LYS A 447 6.03 -25.95 -1.06
C LYS A 447 6.06 -27.18 -2.00
N ILE A 448 4.91 -27.83 -2.20
CA ILE A 448 4.79 -29.04 -3.04
C ILE A 448 4.38 -28.61 -4.45
N HIS A 449 5.01 -29.20 -5.47
CA HIS A 449 4.62 -29.01 -6.86
C HIS A 449 3.50 -29.99 -7.23
N PHE A 450 2.40 -29.46 -7.76
CA PHE A 450 1.29 -30.25 -8.28
C PHE A 450 1.18 -30.00 -9.78
N LYS A 451 0.91 -31.06 -10.54
CA LYS A 451 0.46 -30.90 -11.93
C LYS A 451 -1.02 -30.59 -11.94
N GLN A 452 -1.44 -29.74 -12.86
CA GLN A 452 -2.83 -29.28 -12.93
C GLN A 452 -3.81 -30.45 -13.06
N GLU A 453 -3.47 -31.47 -13.86
CA GLU A 453 -4.27 -32.67 -14.05
C GLU A 453 -4.37 -33.58 -12.81
N GLU A 454 -3.46 -33.43 -11.84
CA GLU A 454 -3.38 -34.25 -10.61
C GLU A 454 -4.18 -33.64 -9.45
N ILE A 455 -4.53 -32.34 -9.52
CA ILE A 455 -5.20 -31.60 -8.44
C ILE A 455 -6.54 -32.25 -8.08
N ALA A 456 -7.37 -32.59 -9.07
CA ALA A 456 -8.68 -33.19 -8.82
C ALA A 456 -8.56 -34.53 -8.05
N THR A 457 -7.59 -35.37 -8.43
CA THR A 457 -7.32 -36.64 -7.74
C THR A 457 -6.87 -36.42 -6.30
N PHE A 458 -6.07 -35.39 -6.04
CA PHE A 458 -5.69 -35.03 -4.68
C PHE A 458 -6.91 -34.58 -3.84
N GLN A 459 -7.78 -33.73 -4.40
CA GLN A 459 -8.98 -33.21 -3.72
C GLN A 459 -10.02 -34.29 -3.41
N GLU A 460 -10.08 -35.39 -4.18
CA GLU A 460 -10.95 -36.53 -3.86
C GLU A 460 -10.50 -37.27 -2.60
N LEU A 461 -9.19 -37.24 -2.30
CA LEU A 461 -8.58 -38.02 -1.22
C LEU A 461 -8.36 -37.19 0.05
N PHE A 462 -8.00 -35.93 -0.09
CA PHE A 462 -7.77 -34.99 1.00
C PHE A 462 -8.96 -34.03 1.10
N GLN A 463 -9.37 -33.68 2.32
CA GLN A 463 -10.47 -32.74 2.54
C GLN A 463 -10.03 -31.72 3.60
N PRO A 464 -10.21 -30.42 3.35
CA PRO A 464 -9.84 -29.41 4.32
C PRO A 464 -10.82 -29.40 5.50
N ILE A 465 -10.29 -29.16 6.69
CA ILE A 465 -11.06 -29.08 7.94
C ILE A 465 -11.35 -27.63 8.31
N ASP A 466 -10.39 -26.72 8.11
CA ASP A 466 -10.50 -25.28 8.37
C ASP A 466 -10.31 -24.47 7.07
N HIS A 467 -11.39 -23.89 6.56
CA HIS A 467 -11.38 -23.10 5.33
C HIS A 467 -10.78 -21.71 5.49
N SER A 468 -10.81 -21.14 6.70
CA SER A 468 -10.21 -19.83 7.00
C SER A 468 -8.69 -19.93 6.94
N ASP A 469 -8.12 -20.93 7.63
CA ASP A 469 -6.69 -21.20 7.57
C ASP A 469 -6.23 -21.58 6.16
N LEU A 470 -7.07 -22.31 5.43
CA LEU A 470 -6.81 -22.66 4.04
C LEU A 470 -6.71 -21.42 3.13
N LEU A 471 -7.65 -20.47 3.23
CA LEU A 471 -7.58 -19.22 2.46
C LEU A 471 -6.28 -18.46 2.76
N GLN A 472 -5.87 -18.39 4.04
CA GLN A 472 -4.61 -17.76 4.43
C GLN A 472 -3.38 -18.52 3.92
N ALA A 473 -3.44 -19.85 3.84
CA ALA A 473 -2.33 -20.68 3.41
C ALA A 473 -2.15 -20.67 1.88
N VAL A 474 -3.19 -21.02 1.12
CA VAL A 474 -3.09 -21.33 -0.32
C VAL A 474 -3.75 -20.32 -1.25
N GLY A 475 -4.65 -19.45 -0.76
CA GLY A 475 -5.33 -18.48 -1.63
C GLY A 475 -4.32 -17.55 -2.31
N GLY A 476 -4.45 -17.32 -3.62
CA GLY A 476 -3.50 -16.51 -4.39
C GLY A 476 -2.25 -17.26 -4.87
N TYR A 477 -2.14 -18.57 -4.63
CA TYR A 477 -1.10 -19.43 -5.20
C TYR A 477 -1.62 -20.27 -6.36
N THR A 478 -0.83 -20.31 -7.43
CA THR A 478 -1.19 -20.94 -8.69
C THR A 478 -0.98 -22.46 -8.63
N ASP A 479 -1.90 -23.22 -9.24
CA ASP A 479 -1.87 -24.70 -9.31
C ASP A 479 -1.72 -25.40 -7.95
N LYS A 480 -2.30 -24.83 -6.89
CA LYS A 480 -2.35 -25.48 -5.58
C LYS A 480 -3.71 -26.14 -5.36
N PRO A 481 -3.75 -27.34 -4.76
CA PRO A 481 -5.00 -27.93 -4.39
C PRO A 481 -5.71 -27.06 -3.36
N PHE A 482 -7.02 -26.94 -3.54
CA PHE A 482 -7.90 -26.13 -2.71
C PHE A 482 -7.66 -24.62 -2.78
N ASN A 483 -7.02 -24.11 -3.84
CA ASN A 483 -6.85 -22.66 -4.03
C ASN A 483 -8.17 -21.99 -4.47
N CYS A 484 -8.14 -20.70 -4.79
CA CYS A 484 -9.35 -19.94 -5.09
C CYS A 484 -10.01 -20.40 -6.40
N SER A 485 -9.21 -20.69 -7.43
CA SER A 485 -9.67 -21.09 -8.75
C SER A 485 -10.27 -22.49 -8.83
N ASN A 486 -9.87 -23.42 -7.95
CA ASN A 486 -10.33 -24.82 -8.01
C ASN A 486 -11.16 -25.32 -6.83
N TYR A 487 -11.35 -24.52 -5.76
CA TYR A 487 -12.13 -24.95 -4.60
C TYR A 487 -12.72 -23.83 -3.75
N LEU A 488 -11.91 -22.88 -3.26
CA LEU A 488 -12.36 -21.93 -2.23
C LEU A 488 -13.49 -21.04 -2.75
N PHE A 489 -13.45 -20.64 -4.03
CA PHE A 489 -14.53 -19.85 -4.61
C PHE A 489 -15.86 -20.62 -4.61
N ASP A 490 -15.84 -21.85 -5.13
CA ASP A 490 -17.02 -22.73 -5.12
C ASP A 490 -17.49 -23.03 -3.70
N TYR A 491 -16.58 -23.20 -2.75
CA TYR A 491 -16.91 -23.41 -1.34
C TYR A 491 -17.68 -22.21 -0.78
N TYR A 492 -17.11 -21.01 -0.84
CA TYR A 492 -17.73 -19.83 -0.22
C TYR A 492 -18.98 -19.36 -0.96
N CYS A 493 -19.08 -19.60 -2.28
CA CYS A 493 -20.25 -19.29 -3.09
C CYS A 493 -21.30 -20.41 -3.12
N ALA A 494 -21.12 -21.51 -2.38
CA ALA A 494 -22.12 -22.59 -2.35
C ALA A 494 -23.38 -22.23 -1.54
N SER A 495 -23.23 -21.45 -0.47
CA SER A 495 -24.35 -21.04 0.37
C SER A 495 -24.06 -19.72 1.10
N ARG A 496 -25.12 -18.99 1.43
CA ARG A 496 -25.06 -17.73 2.20
C ARG A 496 -24.42 -17.90 3.58
N GLU A 497 -24.60 -19.05 4.22
CA GLU A 497 -24.09 -19.32 5.57
C GLU A 497 -22.56 -19.23 5.63
N ARG A 498 -21.86 -19.62 4.55
CA ARG A 498 -20.40 -19.58 4.46
C ARG A 498 -19.82 -18.18 4.29
N LEU A 499 -20.65 -17.18 3.98
CA LEU A 499 -20.23 -15.78 3.91
C LEU A 499 -19.82 -15.23 5.27
N TYR A 500 -20.45 -15.72 6.34
CA TYR A 500 -20.09 -15.35 7.70
C TYR A 500 -18.65 -15.76 7.98
N ASP A 501 -18.29 -16.99 7.63
CA ASP A 501 -16.93 -17.53 7.81
C ASP A 501 -15.91 -16.74 6.98
N LEU A 502 -16.21 -16.47 5.70
CA LEU A 502 -15.35 -15.64 4.84
C LEU A 502 -15.16 -14.23 5.42
N SER A 503 -16.25 -13.58 5.83
CA SER A 503 -16.18 -12.21 6.32
C SER A 503 -15.43 -12.12 7.65
N ASN A 504 -15.53 -13.13 8.51
CA ASN A 504 -14.74 -13.20 9.74
C ASN A 504 -13.27 -13.49 9.48
N ALA A 505 -12.96 -14.42 8.57
CA ALA A 505 -11.58 -14.68 8.14
C ALA A 505 -10.91 -13.43 7.56
N LEU A 506 -11.70 -12.51 6.99
CA LEU A 506 -11.30 -11.24 6.39
C LEU A 506 -11.59 -9.98 7.26
N ALA A 507 -11.95 -10.15 8.55
CA ALA A 507 -12.15 -9.06 9.52
C ALA A 507 -10.93 -8.80 10.43
N GLY A 508 -10.83 -7.58 10.97
CA GLY A 508 -9.83 -7.19 11.97
C GLY A 508 -8.57 -6.52 11.39
N TYR A 509 -7.84 -5.79 12.25
CA TYR A 509 -6.74 -4.91 11.83
C TYR A 509 -5.36 -5.60 11.86
N HIS A 510 -5.01 -6.27 12.96
CA HIS A 510 -3.64 -6.76 13.20
C HIS A 510 -3.33 -8.17 12.66
N PHE A 511 -4.34 -8.99 12.36
CA PHE A 511 -4.15 -10.44 12.13
C PHE A 511 -4.09 -10.87 10.65
N GLN A 512 -4.12 -9.93 9.70
CA GLN A 512 -4.26 -10.26 8.27
C GLN A 512 -3.07 -9.87 7.39
N SER A 513 -1.90 -9.66 8.00
CA SER A 513 -0.67 -9.33 7.28
C SER A 513 -0.37 -10.31 6.13
N ARG A 514 -0.70 -11.60 6.28
CA ARG A 514 -0.50 -12.60 5.22
C ARG A 514 -1.34 -12.35 3.97
N ILE A 515 -2.67 -12.20 4.11
CA ILE A 515 -3.57 -11.96 2.97
C ILE A 515 -3.28 -10.59 2.35
N LYS A 516 -3.12 -9.56 3.18
CA LYS A 516 -2.78 -8.20 2.73
C LYS A 516 -1.49 -8.19 1.90
N ASN A 517 -0.42 -8.80 2.42
CA ASN A 517 0.86 -8.86 1.72
C ASN A 517 0.77 -9.72 0.46
N ARG A 518 0.01 -10.83 0.49
CA ARG A 518 -0.16 -11.66 -0.70
C ARG A 518 -0.93 -10.95 -1.81
N LEU A 519 -2.02 -10.24 -1.48
CA LEU A 519 -2.73 -9.40 -2.44
C LEU A 519 -1.80 -8.34 -3.03
N LYS A 520 -1.00 -7.65 -2.20
CA LYS A 520 0.02 -6.71 -2.66
C LYS A 520 0.99 -7.40 -3.64
N ASN A 521 1.57 -8.53 -3.25
CA ASN A 521 2.54 -9.26 -4.09
C ASN A 521 1.94 -9.70 -5.43
N VAL A 522 0.76 -10.32 -5.42
CA VAL A 522 0.05 -10.76 -6.63
C VAL A 522 -0.30 -9.57 -7.51
N LEU A 523 -0.68 -8.44 -6.92
CA LEU A 523 -0.99 -7.20 -7.63
C LEU A 523 0.23 -6.59 -8.34
N TYR A 524 1.35 -6.44 -7.62
CA TYR A 524 2.60 -5.98 -8.23
C TYR A 524 3.07 -6.94 -9.31
N PHE A 525 2.94 -8.25 -9.09
CA PHE A 525 3.26 -9.26 -10.08
C PHE A 525 2.41 -9.10 -11.35
N THR A 526 1.09 -8.99 -11.20
CA THR A 526 0.13 -8.85 -12.30
C THR A 526 0.42 -7.57 -13.10
N THR A 527 0.80 -6.50 -12.43
CA THR A 527 1.10 -5.19 -13.05
C THR A 527 2.43 -5.21 -13.80
N LEU A 528 3.47 -5.82 -13.21
CA LEU A 528 4.81 -5.88 -13.81
C LEU A 528 4.93 -6.94 -14.92
N ASN A 529 4.02 -7.91 -14.97
CA ASN A 529 4.00 -8.95 -16.00
C ASN A 529 2.74 -8.90 -16.88
N ASP A 530 2.90 -8.29 -18.05
CA ASP A 530 1.83 -8.11 -19.04
C ASP A 530 1.47 -9.39 -19.84
N ARG A 531 2.14 -10.53 -19.60
CA ARG A 531 1.79 -11.80 -20.27
C ARG A 531 0.51 -12.39 -19.69
N THR A 532 -0.44 -12.77 -20.54
CA THR A 532 -1.56 -13.65 -20.16
C THR A 532 -1.01 -14.97 -19.65
N ASP A 533 -1.36 -15.31 -18.42
CA ASP A 533 -0.79 -16.46 -17.71
C ASP A 533 -1.90 -17.14 -16.87
N ARG A 534 -1.75 -18.44 -16.60
CA ARG A 534 -2.71 -19.19 -15.76
C ARG A 534 -2.82 -18.64 -14.33
N ARG A 535 -1.84 -17.86 -13.89
CA ARG A 535 -1.92 -17.09 -12.64
C ARG A 535 -3.05 -16.06 -12.63
N ASP A 536 -3.39 -15.48 -13.79
CA ASP A 536 -4.45 -14.47 -13.90
C ASP A 536 -5.79 -15.07 -13.41
N GLU A 537 -6.00 -16.39 -13.57
CA GLU A 537 -7.19 -17.11 -13.07
C GLU A 537 -7.22 -17.21 -11.55
N GLU A 538 -6.11 -17.59 -10.90
CA GLU A 538 -6.06 -17.61 -9.45
C GLU A 538 -6.16 -16.20 -8.86
N ALA A 539 -5.45 -15.23 -9.45
CA ALA A 539 -5.49 -13.82 -9.05
C ALA A 539 -6.92 -13.26 -9.12
N PHE A 540 -7.67 -13.61 -10.19
CA PHE A 540 -9.07 -13.24 -10.37
C PHE A 540 -9.96 -13.73 -9.24
N TYR A 541 -9.96 -15.03 -8.94
CA TYR A 541 -10.83 -15.58 -7.89
C TYR A 541 -10.39 -15.19 -6.49
N PHE A 542 -9.08 -15.08 -6.25
CA PHE A 542 -8.55 -14.60 -4.98
C PHE A 542 -8.97 -13.14 -4.73
N ALA A 543 -8.85 -12.28 -5.73
CA ALA A 543 -9.34 -10.90 -5.66
C ALA A 543 -10.85 -10.84 -5.43
N LEU A 544 -11.65 -11.64 -6.14
CA LEU A 544 -13.10 -11.68 -5.93
C LEU A 544 -13.47 -12.05 -4.49
N LEU A 545 -12.92 -13.13 -3.93
CA LEU A 545 -13.20 -13.52 -2.55
C LEU A 545 -12.75 -12.45 -1.55
N CYS A 546 -11.57 -11.87 -1.75
CA CYS A 546 -11.05 -10.83 -0.86
C CYS A 546 -11.82 -9.51 -0.94
N CYS A 547 -12.62 -9.25 -2.00
CA CYS A 547 -13.54 -8.11 -2.04
C CYS A 547 -14.62 -8.18 -0.94
N ALA A 548 -14.92 -9.37 -0.39
CA ALA A 548 -15.84 -9.52 0.73
C ALA A 548 -15.29 -8.96 2.06
N ALA A 549 -14.00 -8.58 2.13
CA ALA A 549 -13.36 -8.21 3.38
C ALA A 549 -14.02 -7.00 4.06
N PRO A 550 -14.38 -7.11 5.36
CA PRO A 550 -14.67 -5.94 6.19
C PRO A 550 -13.47 -5.00 6.31
N ASN A 551 -12.25 -5.56 6.38
CA ASN A 551 -11.01 -4.79 6.38
C ASN A 551 -10.89 -3.96 5.08
N LYS A 552 -10.80 -2.63 5.22
CA LYS A 552 -10.80 -1.67 4.09
C LYS A 552 -9.55 -1.87 3.24
N ASP A 553 -8.38 -2.11 3.84
CA ASP A 553 -7.11 -2.26 3.12
C ASP A 553 -7.12 -3.47 2.19
N ILE A 554 -7.57 -4.62 2.71
CA ILE A 554 -7.71 -5.86 1.93
C ILE A 554 -8.70 -5.65 0.79
N ARG A 555 -9.86 -5.05 1.09
CA ARG A 555 -10.87 -4.75 0.07
C ARG A 555 -10.33 -3.81 -1.01
N CYS A 556 -9.56 -2.77 -0.66
CA CYS A 556 -8.94 -1.88 -1.64
C CYS A 556 -7.95 -2.61 -2.55
N LEU A 557 -7.04 -3.41 -1.98
CA LEU A 557 -6.07 -4.21 -2.74
C LEU A 557 -6.78 -5.21 -3.67
N ALA A 558 -7.81 -5.89 -3.16
CA ALA A 558 -8.59 -6.85 -3.91
C ALA A 558 -9.32 -6.21 -5.09
N MET A 559 -10.00 -5.07 -4.88
CA MET A 559 -10.65 -4.33 -5.98
C MET A 559 -9.65 -3.87 -7.04
N LYS A 560 -8.48 -3.38 -6.61
CA LYS A 560 -7.41 -2.97 -7.52
C LYS A 560 -6.86 -4.16 -8.33
N LEU A 561 -6.62 -5.31 -7.68
CA LEU A 561 -6.18 -6.53 -8.37
C LEU A 561 -7.22 -7.04 -9.36
N LEU A 562 -8.49 -7.05 -8.96
CA LEU A 562 -9.59 -7.43 -9.85
C LEU A 562 -9.64 -6.52 -11.08
N TYR A 563 -9.45 -5.21 -10.92
CA TYR A 563 -9.35 -4.27 -12.05
C TYR A 563 -8.16 -4.57 -12.96
N GLU A 564 -6.97 -4.81 -12.42
CA GLU A 564 -5.79 -5.12 -13.24
C GLU A 564 -5.99 -6.39 -14.08
N VAL A 565 -6.57 -7.45 -13.50
CA VAL A 565 -6.85 -8.69 -14.24
C VAL A 565 -7.91 -8.48 -15.31
N VAL A 566 -9.04 -7.82 -14.98
CA VAL A 566 -10.16 -7.61 -15.91
C VAL A 566 -9.79 -6.63 -17.04
N SER A 567 -9.02 -5.58 -16.75
CA SER A 567 -8.56 -4.60 -17.75
C SER A 567 -7.42 -5.11 -18.64
N LYS A 568 -6.74 -6.19 -18.23
CA LYS A 568 -5.68 -6.84 -19.01
C LYS A 568 -6.24 -7.79 -20.08
N ASN A 569 -7.30 -8.53 -19.78
CA ASN A 569 -7.91 -9.48 -20.71
C ASN A 569 -9.45 -9.43 -20.67
N GLU A 570 -10.06 -9.12 -21.82
CA GLU A 570 -11.51 -9.03 -21.98
C GLU A 570 -12.26 -10.33 -21.65
N GLU A 571 -11.62 -11.50 -21.70
CA GLU A 571 -12.24 -12.77 -21.28
C GLU A 571 -12.70 -12.73 -19.81
N TYR A 572 -12.00 -11.98 -18.95
CA TYR A 572 -12.40 -11.83 -17.55
C TYR A 572 -13.58 -10.87 -17.36
N VAL A 573 -13.93 -10.04 -18.36
CA VAL A 573 -15.21 -9.31 -18.39
C VAL A 573 -16.36 -10.30 -18.46
N ASP A 574 -16.28 -11.29 -19.35
CA ASP A 574 -17.31 -12.34 -19.45
C ASP A 574 -17.36 -13.17 -18.17
N ARG A 575 -16.19 -13.52 -17.66
CA ARG A 575 -16.07 -14.36 -16.46
C ARG A 575 -16.67 -13.69 -15.24
N VAL A 576 -16.37 -12.41 -15.00
CA VAL A 576 -16.90 -11.69 -13.83
C VAL A 576 -18.41 -11.47 -13.93
N ILE A 577 -18.93 -11.23 -15.14
CA ILE A 577 -20.37 -11.16 -15.40
C ILE A 577 -21.04 -12.51 -15.12
N PHE A 578 -20.41 -13.62 -15.54
CA PHE A 578 -20.93 -14.97 -15.32
C PHE A 578 -20.96 -15.34 -13.83
N GLU A 579 -19.89 -15.07 -13.09
CA GLU A 579 -19.79 -15.42 -11.68
C GLU A 579 -20.70 -14.55 -10.79
N TYR A 580 -21.09 -13.35 -11.24
CA TYR A 580 -21.94 -12.42 -10.48
C TYR A 580 -23.21 -13.08 -9.92
N ASP A 581 -23.87 -13.95 -10.72
CA ASP A 581 -25.13 -14.59 -10.32
C ASP A 581 -24.93 -15.66 -9.23
N ARG A 582 -23.69 -16.12 -9.02
CA ARG A 582 -23.31 -17.08 -7.95
C ARG A 582 -22.82 -16.37 -6.67
N ILE A 583 -22.56 -15.07 -6.74
CA ILE A 583 -22.01 -14.28 -5.65
C ILE A 583 -23.15 -13.77 -4.77
N PHE A 584 -23.16 -14.22 -3.51
CA PHE A 584 -24.12 -13.79 -2.50
C PHE A 584 -23.67 -12.53 -1.72
N ASP A 585 -22.37 -12.21 -1.73
CA ASP A 585 -21.82 -11.11 -0.94
C ASP A 585 -21.99 -9.73 -1.60
N PHE A 586 -22.62 -8.79 -0.89
CA PHE A 586 -22.87 -7.44 -1.40
C PHE A 586 -21.61 -6.64 -1.73
N TYR A 587 -20.50 -6.81 -0.99
CA TYR A 587 -19.26 -6.10 -1.30
C TYR A 587 -18.60 -6.62 -2.57
N ILE A 588 -18.64 -7.94 -2.81
CA ILE A 588 -18.14 -8.51 -4.06
C ILE A 588 -19.00 -8.04 -5.25
N GLN A 589 -20.32 -7.99 -5.10
CA GLN A 589 -21.22 -7.46 -6.13
C GLN A 589 -20.93 -5.98 -6.44
N GLU A 590 -20.82 -5.14 -5.41
CA GLU A 590 -20.47 -3.73 -5.58
C GLU A 590 -19.08 -3.55 -6.24
N ALA A 591 -18.09 -4.33 -5.82
CA ALA A 591 -16.75 -4.32 -6.43
C ALA A 591 -16.78 -4.72 -7.91
N THR A 592 -17.57 -5.73 -8.27
CA THR A 592 -17.77 -6.16 -9.65
C THR A 592 -18.36 -5.04 -10.50
N ILE A 593 -19.41 -4.38 -10.01
CA ILE A 593 -20.02 -3.23 -10.68
C ILE A 593 -19.01 -2.11 -10.83
N TYR A 594 -18.21 -1.84 -9.78
CA TYR A 594 -17.21 -0.80 -9.84
C TYR A 594 -16.14 -1.08 -10.90
N VAL A 595 -15.53 -2.27 -10.89
CA VAL A 595 -14.53 -2.67 -11.88
C VAL A 595 -15.10 -2.58 -13.30
N LEU A 596 -16.27 -3.15 -13.55
CA LEU A 596 -16.91 -3.10 -14.87
C LEU A 596 -17.24 -1.66 -15.30
N SER A 597 -17.60 -0.78 -14.37
CA SER A 597 -17.89 0.64 -14.67
C SER A 597 -16.66 1.43 -15.10
N GLN A 598 -15.44 0.93 -14.84
CA GLN A 598 -14.18 1.55 -15.24
C GLN A 598 -13.62 0.99 -16.55
N ILE A 599 -14.18 -0.11 -17.07
CA ILE A 599 -13.85 -0.62 -18.40
C ILE A 599 -14.45 0.31 -19.48
N ARG A 600 -13.94 0.21 -20.71
CA ARG A 600 -14.38 1.01 -21.87
C ARG A 600 -15.92 1.06 -21.99
N ARG A 601 -16.46 2.28 -22.18
CA ARG A 601 -17.91 2.59 -22.07
C ARG A 601 -18.82 1.99 -23.16
N ASP A 602 -18.25 1.56 -24.27
CA ASP A 602 -18.96 1.01 -25.43
C ASP A 602 -19.02 -0.53 -25.45
N ASN A 603 -18.67 -1.19 -24.34
CA ASN A 603 -18.72 -2.64 -24.26
C ASN A 603 -20.17 -3.15 -24.13
N GLU A 604 -20.71 -3.72 -25.21
CA GLU A 604 -22.09 -4.21 -25.29
C GLU A 604 -22.44 -5.24 -24.20
N ARG A 605 -21.48 -6.06 -23.77
CA ARG A 605 -21.71 -7.09 -22.75
C ARG A 605 -21.96 -6.47 -21.38
N ILE A 606 -21.17 -5.46 -21.02
CA ILE A 606 -21.35 -4.68 -19.80
C ILE A 606 -22.67 -3.91 -19.84
N ILE A 607 -23.00 -3.28 -20.97
CA ILE A 607 -24.29 -2.58 -21.15
C ILE A 607 -25.47 -3.53 -20.91
N ASN A 608 -25.43 -4.73 -21.51
CA ASN A 608 -26.48 -5.73 -21.33
C ASN A 608 -26.57 -6.23 -19.88
N PHE A 609 -25.43 -6.48 -19.25
CA PHE A 609 -25.36 -6.86 -17.84
C PHE A 609 -25.95 -5.78 -16.92
N PHE A 610 -25.57 -4.51 -17.11
CA PHE A 610 -26.08 -3.38 -16.34
C PHE A 610 -27.58 -3.17 -16.51
N ASN A 611 -28.10 -3.28 -17.74
CA ASN A 611 -29.55 -3.22 -17.97
C ASN A 611 -30.28 -4.37 -17.25
N ARG A 612 -29.71 -5.58 -17.25
CA ARG A 612 -30.26 -6.74 -16.54
C ARG A 612 -30.35 -6.48 -15.04
N ILE A 613 -29.26 -6.09 -14.39
CA ILE A 613 -29.23 -5.88 -12.93
C ILE A 613 -30.15 -4.72 -12.51
N ILE A 614 -30.23 -3.63 -13.29
CA ILE A 614 -31.18 -2.53 -13.01
C ILE A 614 -32.62 -3.05 -12.95
N SER A 615 -32.97 -3.96 -13.85
CA SER A 615 -34.34 -4.48 -13.97
C SER A 615 -34.69 -5.60 -12.99
N GLN A 616 -33.70 -6.38 -12.53
CA GLN A 616 -33.93 -7.63 -11.80
C GLN A 616 -33.49 -7.59 -10.33
N GLN A 617 -32.50 -6.76 -9.97
CA GLN A 617 -31.93 -6.75 -8.62
C GLN A 617 -32.48 -5.59 -7.80
N ASP A 618 -33.29 -5.89 -6.79
CA ASP A 618 -33.91 -4.88 -5.91
C ASP A 618 -32.90 -4.17 -5.00
N ASP A 619 -31.92 -4.91 -4.47
CA ASP A 619 -31.00 -4.45 -3.41
C ASP A 619 -29.64 -4.00 -3.97
N LEU A 620 -29.61 -3.00 -4.87
CA LEU A 620 -28.35 -2.38 -5.30
C LEU A 620 -28.01 -1.19 -4.39
N THR A 621 -26.73 -1.07 -4.05
CA THR A 621 -26.22 0.04 -3.25
C THR A 621 -26.24 1.35 -4.03
N ALA A 622 -26.34 2.48 -3.30
CA ALA A 622 -26.31 3.81 -3.87
C ALA A 622 -25.09 4.04 -4.79
N LYS A 623 -23.90 3.61 -4.36
CA LYS A 623 -22.65 3.71 -5.13
C LYS A 623 -22.72 2.90 -6.43
N SER A 624 -23.26 1.68 -6.37
CA SER A 624 -23.46 0.83 -7.55
C SER A 624 -24.37 1.49 -8.59
N ILE A 625 -25.49 2.07 -8.14
CA ILE A 625 -26.43 2.80 -9.00
C ILE A 625 -25.73 3.98 -9.68
N ARG A 626 -25.00 4.79 -8.90
CA ARG A 626 -24.26 5.95 -9.40
C ARG A 626 -23.20 5.56 -10.43
N ARG A 627 -22.46 4.47 -10.21
CA ARG A 627 -21.42 3.94 -11.13
C ARG A 627 -22.01 3.45 -12.45
N ILE A 628 -23.12 2.71 -12.40
CA ILE A 628 -23.83 2.24 -13.62
C ILE A 628 -24.35 3.44 -14.43
N ALA A 629 -24.94 4.44 -13.77
CA ALA A 629 -25.44 5.64 -14.44
C ALA A 629 -24.30 6.46 -15.10
N THR A 630 -23.13 6.55 -14.45
CA THR A 630 -21.92 7.15 -15.05
C THR A 630 -21.49 6.41 -16.31
N TYR A 631 -21.49 5.07 -16.26
CA TYR A 631 -21.09 4.24 -17.40
C TYR A 631 -21.97 4.50 -18.64
N PHE A 632 -23.28 4.69 -18.45
CA PHE A 632 -24.20 5.11 -19.51
C PHE A 632 -24.08 6.58 -19.95
N GLY A 633 -23.14 7.34 -19.39
CA GLY A 633 -22.93 8.76 -19.71
C GLY A 633 -24.04 9.69 -19.17
N LYS A 634 -24.87 9.21 -18.24
CA LYS A 634 -25.99 9.97 -17.67
C LYS A 634 -25.98 9.84 -16.13
N PRO A 635 -25.00 10.48 -15.47
CA PRO A 635 -24.65 10.22 -14.07
C PRO A 635 -25.81 10.34 -13.07
N TYR A 636 -26.81 11.20 -13.35
CA TYR A 636 -27.93 11.49 -12.45
C TYR A 636 -29.28 10.94 -12.94
N SER A 637 -29.30 10.18 -14.03
CA SER A 637 -30.55 9.69 -14.64
C SER A 637 -31.26 8.58 -13.85
N TYR A 638 -30.62 8.06 -12.80
CA TYR A 638 -31.17 6.99 -11.97
C TYR A 638 -32.41 7.38 -11.18
N ILE A 639 -32.69 8.68 -10.99
CA ILE A 639 -33.97 9.16 -10.44
C ILE A 639 -35.17 8.71 -11.30
N MET A 640 -34.95 8.47 -12.60
CA MET A 640 -35.99 7.99 -13.52
C MET A 640 -36.13 6.47 -13.52
N TRP A 641 -35.28 5.74 -12.80
CA TRP A 641 -35.38 4.29 -12.73
C TRP A 641 -36.56 3.89 -11.85
N ASN A 642 -37.34 2.91 -12.29
CA ASN A 642 -38.46 2.39 -11.52
C ASN A 642 -37.94 1.27 -10.60
N ARG A 643 -37.72 1.60 -9.33
CA ARG A 643 -37.15 0.69 -8.34
C ARG A 643 -38.03 0.55 -7.12
N LYS A 644 -37.88 -0.58 -6.42
CA LYS A 644 -38.54 -0.83 -5.14
C LYS A 644 -38.25 0.32 -4.17
N ASN A 645 -39.32 0.89 -3.64
CA ASN A 645 -39.27 1.92 -2.63
C ASN A 645 -39.27 1.26 -1.24
N LEU A 646 -38.19 1.46 -0.48
CA LEU A 646 -38.03 0.92 0.86
C LEU A 646 -38.58 1.85 1.95
N PHE A 647 -38.89 3.11 1.62
CA PHE A 647 -39.51 4.04 2.54
C PHE A 647 -41.02 3.82 2.61
N ALA A 648 -41.56 3.75 3.83
CA ALA A 648 -42.99 3.71 4.09
C ALA A 648 -43.35 4.72 5.18
N TYR A 649 -44.36 5.56 4.92
CA TYR A 649 -44.86 6.52 5.90
C TYR A 649 -45.68 5.80 6.99
N SER A 650 -45.37 6.12 8.26
CA SER A 650 -46.08 5.60 9.42
C SER A 650 -46.26 6.71 10.45
N LYS A 651 -47.52 7.01 10.78
CA LYS A 651 -47.85 8.07 11.76
C LYS A 651 -47.46 7.69 13.19
N GLU A 652 -47.29 6.41 13.46
CA GLU A 652 -46.92 5.86 14.78
C GLU A 652 -45.42 5.55 14.87
N ALA A 653 -44.63 5.90 13.84
CA ALA A 653 -43.22 5.61 13.80
C ALA A 653 -42.46 6.25 14.97
N ALA A 654 -41.54 5.49 15.55
CA ALA A 654 -40.63 5.93 16.59
C ALA A 654 -39.30 5.18 16.47
N ILE A 655 -38.22 5.82 16.91
CA ILE A 655 -36.89 5.20 16.91
C ILE A 655 -36.82 4.14 18.01
N SER A 656 -36.69 2.87 17.62
CA SER A 656 -36.61 1.75 18.57
C SER A 656 -35.29 1.77 19.35
N ASP A 657 -35.24 1.04 20.46
CA ASP A 657 -33.96 0.81 21.18
C ASP A 657 -32.95 0.07 20.32
N TYR A 658 -33.41 -0.81 19.42
CA TYR A 658 -32.55 -1.58 18.54
C TYR A 658 -31.78 -0.68 17.56
N LEU A 659 -32.48 0.21 16.85
CA LEU A 659 -31.82 1.13 15.92
C LEU A 659 -30.98 2.17 16.65
N ASN A 660 -31.49 2.70 17.77
CA ASN A 660 -30.76 3.67 18.58
C ASN A 660 -29.38 3.14 19.01
N ASP A 661 -29.33 1.88 19.45
CA ASP A 661 -28.08 1.27 19.89
C ASP A 661 -27.05 1.11 18.78
N ILE A 662 -27.50 0.81 17.56
CA ILE A 662 -26.64 0.73 16.38
C ILE A 662 -26.11 2.11 16.02
N LEU A 663 -27.00 3.08 15.80
CA LEU A 663 -26.64 4.42 15.32
C LEU A 663 -25.74 5.15 16.32
N PHE A 664 -26.08 5.11 17.62
CA PHE A 664 -25.26 5.74 18.65
C PHE A 664 -23.86 5.13 18.73
N ARG A 665 -23.73 3.81 18.57
CA ARG A 665 -22.42 3.15 18.57
C ARG A 665 -21.60 3.52 17.34
N VAL A 666 -22.21 3.56 16.15
CA VAL A 666 -21.53 3.92 14.92
C VAL A 666 -21.05 5.37 14.98
N ASP A 667 -21.92 6.30 15.39
CA ASP A 667 -21.58 7.71 15.54
C ASP A 667 -20.43 7.91 16.55
N LEU A 668 -20.46 7.20 17.68
CA LEU A 668 -19.38 7.26 18.69
C LEU A 668 -18.03 6.74 18.17
N MET A 669 -18.03 5.64 17.41
CA MET A 669 -16.80 4.92 17.01
C MET A 669 -16.31 5.27 15.59
N ASN A 670 -17.12 5.95 14.79
CA ASN A 670 -16.79 6.37 13.43
C ASN A 670 -17.69 7.54 13.02
N LYS A 671 -17.42 8.70 13.62
CA LYS A 671 -18.25 9.92 13.54
C LYS A 671 -18.68 10.26 12.11
N ASP A 672 -17.77 10.17 11.14
CA ASP A 672 -18.00 10.66 9.77
C ASP A 672 -18.53 9.60 8.80
N PHE A 673 -18.94 8.44 9.32
CA PHE A 673 -19.45 7.35 8.49
C PHE A 673 -20.89 7.55 8.05
N LEU A 674 -21.78 7.95 8.97
CA LEU A 674 -23.20 8.12 8.67
C LEU A 674 -23.41 9.38 7.83
N PRO A 675 -24.36 9.38 6.88
CA PRO A 675 -24.69 10.58 6.08
C PRO A 675 -25.43 11.67 6.88
N PHE A 676 -25.54 11.52 8.20
CA PHE A 676 -26.21 12.41 9.14
C PHE A 676 -25.57 12.26 10.53
N ARG A 677 -25.80 13.23 11.44
CA ARG A 677 -25.32 13.16 12.83
C ARG A 677 -26.41 12.62 13.75
N TYR A 678 -26.05 11.65 14.61
CA TYR A 678 -26.99 11.00 15.52
C TYR A 678 -26.58 11.16 16.98
N TRP A 679 -27.33 11.96 17.75
CA TRP A 679 -27.04 12.21 19.17
C TRP A 679 -27.92 11.39 20.12
N GLY A 680 -29.04 10.88 19.61
CA GLY A 680 -29.99 10.06 20.35
C GLY A 680 -31.38 10.13 19.74
N LYS A 681 -32.34 9.42 20.35
CA LYS A 681 -33.71 9.31 19.84
C LYS A 681 -34.42 10.64 19.63
N ASP A 682 -34.08 11.63 20.45
CA ASP A 682 -34.71 12.95 20.43
C ASP A 682 -33.89 14.00 19.65
N HIS A 683 -32.69 13.66 19.17
CA HIS A 683 -31.78 14.60 18.52
C HIS A 683 -31.01 13.94 17.36
N LEU A 684 -31.40 14.31 16.15
CA LEU A 684 -30.84 13.88 14.87
C LEU A 684 -30.69 15.10 13.97
N ASP A 685 -29.53 15.25 13.32
CA ASP A 685 -29.31 16.28 12.30
C ASP A 685 -29.04 15.67 10.92
N MET A 686 -29.97 15.90 9.99
CA MET A 686 -29.86 15.48 8.59
C MET A 686 -29.69 16.71 7.70
N TYR A 687 -28.45 16.94 7.24
CA TYR A 687 -28.08 18.02 6.33
C TYR A 687 -28.78 17.93 4.96
N THR A 688 -29.07 16.71 4.49
CA THR A 688 -29.78 16.46 3.23
C THR A 688 -31.02 15.62 3.52
N ARG A 689 -32.20 16.17 3.23
CA ARG A 689 -33.49 15.47 3.39
C ARG A 689 -34.07 15.12 2.04
N PHE A 690 -34.94 14.13 2.00
CA PHE A 690 -35.66 13.74 0.79
C PHE A 690 -37.05 14.36 0.76
N LEU A 691 -37.50 14.77 -0.43
CA LEU A 691 -38.84 15.27 -0.66
C LEU A 691 -39.81 14.10 -0.72
N VAL A 692 -40.99 14.22 -0.10
CA VAL A 692 -42.05 13.19 -0.18
C VAL A 692 -42.87 13.32 -1.47
N ASN A 693 -42.73 14.45 -2.17
CA ASN A 693 -43.38 14.74 -3.42
C ASN A 693 -43.12 13.66 -4.47
N ASP A 694 -44.14 13.40 -5.31
CA ASP A 694 -43.98 12.55 -6.48
C ASP A 694 -42.87 13.08 -7.39
N LYS A 695 -41.91 12.21 -7.73
CA LYS A 695 -40.72 12.59 -8.51
C LYS A 695 -41.05 13.14 -9.90
N GLU A 696 -42.17 12.75 -10.53
CA GLU A 696 -42.59 13.33 -11.81
C GLU A 696 -43.09 14.77 -11.66
N ASN A 697 -43.64 15.12 -10.49
CA ASN A 697 -44.02 16.52 -10.21
C ASN A 697 -42.78 17.40 -10.01
N ILE A 698 -41.79 16.94 -9.25
CA ILE A 698 -40.52 17.67 -9.09
C ILE A 698 -39.77 17.76 -10.41
N LYS A 699 -39.75 16.70 -11.21
CA LYS A 699 -39.18 16.72 -12.55
C LYS A 699 -39.82 17.79 -13.43
N LYS A 700 -41.15 17.94 -13.43
CA LYS A 700 -41.82 19.02 -14.18
C LYS A 700 -41.36 20.41 -13.75
N VAL A 701 -41.12 20.61 -12.45
CA VAL A 701 -40.55 21.87 -11.94
C VAL A 701 -39.14 22.07 -12.49
N ASN A 702 -38.26 21.09 -12.35
CA ASN A 702 -36.89 21.17 -12.85
C ASN A 702 -36.84 21.38 -14.38
N ASP A 703 -37.66 20.66 -15.15
CA ASP A 703 -37.76 20.79 -16.61
C ASP A 703 -38.23 22.21 -17.01
N TYR A 704 -39.25 22.76 -16.33
CA TYR A 704 -39.72 24.14 -16.54
C TYR A 704 -38.62 25.16 -16.27
N LEU A 705 -37.89 25.00 -15.17
CA LEU A 705 -36.79 25.89 -14.81
C LEU A 705 -35.65 25.79 -15.83
N SER A 706 -35.32 24.59 -16.26
CA SER A 706 -34.24 24.36 -17.23
C SER A 706 -34.56 24.97 -18.59
N GLU A 707 -35.81 24.85 -19.06
CA GLU A 707 -36.25 25.45 -20.32
C GLU A 707 -36.21 26.98 -20.25
N LYS A 708 -36.82 27.56 -19.20
CA LYS A 708 -36.94 29.02 -19.04
C LYS A 708 -35.59 29.70 -18.80
N TYR A 709 -34.71 29.08 -18.02
CA TYR A 709 -33.45 29.68 -17.59
C TYR A 709 -32.22 29.10 -18.31
N SER A 710 -32.41 28.35 -19.40
CA SER A 710 -31.33 27.79 -20.22
C SER A 710 -30.28 28.82 -20.66
N CYS A 711 -30.69 30.08 -20.90
CA CYS A 711 -29.77 31.16 -21.28
C CYS A 711 -28.74 31.56 -20.23
N VAL A 712 -28.89 31.10 -18.97
CA VAL A 712 -27.94 31.38 -17.89
C VAL A 712 -26.94 30.24 -17.67
N CYS A 713 -27.12 29.08 -18.30
CA CYS A 713 -26.27 27.92 -18.10
C CYS A 713 -24.82 28.25 -18.49
N GLY A 714 -23.88 28.12 -17.53
CA GLY A 714 -22.48 28.48 -17.71
C GLY A 714 -22.16 29.98 -17.63
N GLY A 715 -23.14 30.83 -17.30
CA GLY A 715 -22.93 32.25 -17.03
C GLY A 715 -22.64 32.54 -15.56
N GLU A 716 -21.91 33.62 -15.24
CA GLU A 716 -21.53 33.97 -13.86
C GLU A 716 -22.73 34.16 -12.90
N CYS A 717 -23.87 34.62 -13.42
CA CYS A 717 -25.12 34.80 -12.69
C CYS A 717 -25.76 33.47 -12.24
N SER A 718 -25.32 32.33 -12.78
CA SER A 718 -25.92 31.02 -12.55
C SER A 718 -25.65 30.43 -11.17
N GLY A 719 -24.88 31.12 -10.32
CA GLY A 719 -24.60 30.74 -8.93
C GLY A 719 -24.92 31.84 -7.91
N LEU A 720 -25.59 32.93 -8.32
CA LEU A 720 -25.91 34.03 -7.41
C LEU A 720 -27.13 33.69 -6.53
N MET A 721 -27.02 33.90 -5.21
CA MET A 721 -28.13 33.71 -4.28
C MET A 721 -29.33 34.63 -4.60
N SER A 722 -29.08 35.80 -5.19
CA SER A 722 -30.13 36.71 -5.69
C SER A 722 -30.94 36.09 -6.83
N PHE A 723 -30.32 35.25 -7.66
CA PHE A 723 -30.99 34.54 -8.74
C PHE A 723 -31.89 33.42 -8.19
N GLU A 724 -31.39 32.63 -7.22
CA GLU A 724 -32.21 31.63 -6.52
C GLU A 724 -33.45 32.25 -5.84
N ASN A 725 -33.25 33.33 -5.06
CA ASN A 725 -34.32 34.02 -4.36
C ASN A 725 -35.41 34.57 -5.29
N ARG A 726 -35.06 34.91 -6.54
CA ARG A 726 -36.01 35.36 -7.56
C ARG A 726 -36.87 34.21 -8.12
N ILE A 727 -36.29 33.02 -8.23
CA ILE A 727 -36.95 31.85 -8.83
C ILE A 727 -37.87 31.16 -7.81
N MET A 728 -37.48 31.12 -6.54
CA MET A 728 -38.23 30.45 -5.47
C MET A 728 -39.74 30.81 -5.40
N PRO A 729 -40.15 32.09 -5.54
CA PRO A 729 -41.57 32.47 -5.58
C PRO A 729 -42.34 31.89 -6.78
N GLU A 730 -41.67 31.56 -7.89
CA GLU A 730 -42.29 30.95 -9.07
C GLU A 730 -42.60 29.46 -8.86
N ILE A 731 -41.89 28.81 -7.93
CA ILE A 731 -42.02 27.37 -7.64
C ILE A 731 -43.16 27.11 -6.65
N LYS A 732 -43.35 27.98 -5.66
CA LYS A 732 -44.38 27.85 -4.62
C LYS A 732 -45.80 27.55 -5.15
N PRO A 733 -46.27 28.12 -6.28
CA PRO A 733 -47.57 27.80 -6.87
C PRO A 733 -47.59 26.47 -7.65
N MET A 734 -46.44 25.92 -8.04
CA MET A 734 -46.32 24.73 -8.88
C MET A 734 -46.38 23.43 -8.07
N ALA A 735 -45.78 23.42 -6.89
CA ALA A 735 -45.79 22.29 -5.97
C ALA A 735 -45.61 22.76 -4.52
N GLU A 736 -46.36 22.16 -3.59
CA GLU A 736 -46.10 22.28 -2.16
C GLU A 736 -44.96 21.31 -1.82
N ILE A 737 -43.80 21.85 -1.44
CA ILE A 737 -42.58 21.06 -1.23
C ILE A 737 -42.53 20.60 0.22
N GLU A 738 -42.61 19.29 0.42
CA GLU A 738 -42.63 18.65 1.74
C GLU A 738 -41.48 17.65 1.88
N THR A 739 -40.84 17.62 3.03
CA THR A 739 -39.79 16.63 3.34
C THR A 739 -40.37 15.39 4.02
N MET A 740 -39.72 14.24 3.83
CA MET A 740 -40.07 13.01 4.53
C MET A 740 -40.10 13.17 6.06
N ASP A 741 -41.02 12.45 6.69
CA ASP A 741 -41.07 12.32 8.14
C ASP A 741 -39.87 11.52 8.67
N MET A 742 -39.17 12.09 9.65
CA MET A 742 -37.91 11.53 10.16
C MET A 742 -38.10 10.22 10.92
N ASN A 743 -39.19 10.10 11.68
CA ASN A 743 -39.45 8.86 12.41
C ASN A 743 -39.78 7.71 11.45
N SER A 744 -40.60 7.97 10.44
CA SER A 744 -40.90 7.01 9.36
C SER A 744 -39.65 6.63 8.58
N PHE A 745 -38.76 7.61 8.33
CA PHE A 745 -37.47 7.37 7.69
C PHE A 745 -36.62 6.41 8.53
N MET A 746 -36.52 6.61 9.84
CA MET A 746 -35.74 5.77 10.73
C MET A 746 -36.34 4.38 10.91
N GLU A 747 -37.66 4.26 11.04
CA GLU A 747 -38.35 2.96 11.11
C GLU A 747 -38.13 2.14 9.84
N SER A 748 -38.22 2.78 8.66
CA SER A 748 -37.93 2.14 7.37
C SER A 748 -36.46 1.74 7.26
N PHE A 749 -35.55 2.58 7.77
CA PHE A 749 -34.12 2.29 7.78
C PHE A 749 -33.80 1.08 8.69
N GLU A 750 -34.45 0.99 9.85
CA GLU A 750 -34.33 -0.16 10.77
C GLU A 750 -34.70 -1.48 10.09
N ALA A 751 -35.74 -1.50 9.26
CA ALA A 751 -36.14 -2.71 8.53
C ALA A 751 -35.01 -3.23 7.63
N VAL A 752 -34.27 -2.33 6.98
CA VAL A 752 -33.09 -2.68 6.18
C VAL A 752 -31.94 -3.18 7.07
N PHE A 753 -31.67 -2.51 8.18
CA PHE A 753 -30.67 -2.98 9.16
C PHE A 753 -30.96 -4.41 9.63
N ARG A 754 -32.20 -4.69 10.03
CA ARG A 754 -32.61 -6.02 10.49
C ARG A 754 -32.37 -7.08 9.41
N TYR A 755 -32.79 -6.78 8.18
CA TYR A 755 -32.57 -7.66 7.03
C TYR A 755 -31.07 -7.97 6.83
N VAL A 756 -30.20 -6.95 6.82
CA VAL A 756 -28.76 -7.13 6.58
C VAL A 756 -28.05 -7.81 7.75
N PHE A 757 -28.39 -7.47 8.99
CA PHE A 757 -27.79 -8.11 10.18
C PHE A 757 -28.19 -9.58 10.28
N GLU A 758 -29.46 -9.91 10.00
CA GLU A 758 -29.91 -11.30 9.84
C GLU A 758 -29.18 -11.97 8.66
N TYR A 759 -28.90 -11.21 7.58
CA TYR A 759 -28.19 -11.74 6.41
C TYR A 759 -26.80 -12.28 6.70
N PHE A 760 -26.06 -11.60 7.56
CA PHE A 760 -24.73 -12.04 7.97
C PHE A 760 -24.75 -12.74 9.34
N SER A 761 -25.91 -13.06 9.90
CA SER A 761 -26.02 -13.69 11.24
C SER A 761 -25.26 -12.95 12.35
N VAL A 762 -25.26 -11.61 12.32
CA VAL A 762 -24.54 -10.75 13.27
C VAL A 762 -25.45 -10.33 14.42
N SER A 763 -25.01 -10.54 15.66
CA SER A 763 -25.72 -10.09 16.86
C SER A 763 -25.49 -8.59 17.14
N THR A 764 -26.51 -7.93 17.69
CA THR A 764 -26.48 -6.53 18.12
C THR A 764 -26.26 -6.35 19.63
N ASP A 765 -25.97 -7.42 20.37
CA ASP A 765 -25.89 -7.38 21.85
C ASP A 765 -24.71 -6.56 22.39
N ARG A 766 -24.99 -5.69 23.38
CA ARG A 766 -24.03 -4.75 24.01
C ARG A 766 -22.86 -5.40 24.77
N LYS A 767 -22.96 -6.68 25.17
CA LYS A 767 -22.01 -7.34 26.09
C LYS A 767 -20.68 -7.77 25.45
N THR A 768 -20.63 -7.78 24.13
CA THR A 768 -19.46 -7.97 23.29
C THR A 768 -19.28 -6.63 22.59
N VAL A 769 -18.29 -5.78 22.82
CA VAL A 769 -16.85 -6.00 22.84
C VAL A 769 -16.23 -4.68 23.36
N ASN A 770 -15.27 -4.72 24.28
CA ASN A 770 -14.34 -3.60 24.51
C ASN A 770 -13.37 -3.58 23.31
N MET A 771 -13.81 -2.96 22.21
CA MET A 771 -13.10 -2.97 20.94
C MET A 771 -12.45 -1.61 20.72
N ARG A 772 -11.18 -1.58 20.27
CA ARG A 772 -10.55 -0.35 19.82
C ARG A 772 -11.24 0.16 18.56
N GLU A 773 -11.16 1.47 18.33
CA GLU A 773 -11.80 2.12 17.19
C GLU A 773 -11.40 1.51 15.83
N GLU A 774 -10.11 1.24 15.63
CA GLU A 774 -9.59 0.61 14.42
C GLU A 774 -10.17 -0.81 14.21
N ASP A 775 -10.19 -1.62 15.27
CA ASP A 775 -10.75 -2.97 15.23
C ASP A 775 -12.27 -2.93 14.92
N PHE A 776 -12.97 -1.91 15.40
CA PHE A 776 -14.39 -1.69 15.09
C PHE A 776 -14.60 -1.29 13.62
N ARG A 777 -13.80 -0.36 13.09
CA ARG A 777 -13.85 0.09 11.68
C ARG A 777 -13.63 -1.06 10.68
N HIS A 778 -12.88 -2.10 11.08
CA HIS A 778 -12.58 -3.28 10.26
C HIS A 778 -13.40 -4.53 10.63
N SER A 779 -14.54 -4.33 11.31
CA SER A 779 -15.39 -5.43 11.78
C SER A 779 -16.52 -5.78 10.80
N LEU A 780 -16.99 -7.03 10.89
CA LEU A 780 -18.20 -7.48 10.18
C LEU A 780 -19.44 -6.64 10.56
N TYR A 781 -19.49 -6.12 11.79
CA TYR A 781 -20.53 -5.20 12.23
C TYR A 781 -20.60 -3.96 11.33
N MET A 782 -19.46 -3.29 11.11
CA MET A 782 -19.40 -2.12 10.23
C MET A 782 -19.70 -2.45 8.76
N LYS A 783 -19.36 -3.65 8.30
CA LYS A 783 -19.78 -4.14 6.98
C LYS A 783 -21.31 -4.19 6.83
N CYS A 784 -22.02 -4.71 7.83
CA CYS A 784 -23.48 -4.72 7.82
C CYS A 784 -24.07 -3.30 7.81
N VAL A 785 -23.47 -2.36 8.54
CA VAL A 785 -23.92 -0.96 8.57
C VAL A 785 -23.74 -0.29 7.20
N ASP A 786 -22.60 -0.49 6.52
CA ASP A 786 -22.32 0.06 5.19
C ASP A 786 -23.29 -0.47 4.13
N ILE A 787 -23.51 -1.78 4.12
CA ILE A 787 -24.45 -2.42 3.19
C ILE A 787 -25.88 -1.91 3.41
N ALA A 788 -26.35 -1.86 4.66
CA ALA A 788 -27.70 -1.37 4.98
C ALA A 788 -27.88 0.09 4.57
N THR A 789 -26.90 0.94 4.88
CA THR A 789 -26.89 2.36 4.48
C THR A 789 -26.93 2.50 2.97
N GLY A 790 -26.07 1.77 2.25
CA GLY A 790 -25.98 1.79 0.80
C GLY A 790 -27.28 1.34 0.12
N ILE A 791 -27.93 0.27 0.59
CA ILE A 791 -29.20 -0.23 0.05
C ILE A 791 -30.33 0.78 0.28
N TYR A 792 -30.47 1.31 1.50
CA TYR A 792 -31.55 2.22 1.82
C TYR A 792 -31.46 3.53 1.04
N TYR A 793 -30.27 4.16 1.01
CA TYR A 793 -30.04 5.37 0.20
C TYR A 793 -30.11 5.09 -1.31
N GLY A 794 -29.76 3.88 -1.75
CA GLY A 794 -29.95 3.44 -3.14
C GLY A 794 -31.41 3.40 -3.57
N SER A 795 -32.30 2.97 -2.66
CA SER A 795 -33.75 3.05 -2.89
C SER A 795 -34.24 4.50 -2.93
N LEU A 796 -33.81 5.33 -1.97
CA LEU A 796 -34.24 6.73 -1.87
C LEU A 796 -33.84 7.55 -3.10
N MET A 797 -32.58 7.44 -3.55
CA MET A 797 -32.06 8.22 -4.69
C MET A 797 -32.74 7.90 -6.03
N CYS A 798 -33.35 6.73 -6.18
CA CYS A 798 -34.13 6.36 -7.36
C CYS A 798 -35.61 6.76 -7.27
N ASN A 799 -36.11 7.09 -6.08
CA ASN A 799 -37.53 7.35 -5.84
C ASN A 799 -37.82 8.81 -5.48
N TYR A 800 -36.84 9.55 -4.97
CA TYR A 800 -37.04 10.86 -4.38
C TYR A 800 -35.91 11.85 -4.72
N TYR A 801 -36.31 13.09 -5.00
CA TYR A 801 -35.39 14.23 -5.04
C TYR A 801 -35.03 14.67 -3.61
N THR A 802 -33.92 15.39 -3.48
CA THR A 802 -33.51 15.99 -2.22
C THR A 802 -34.18 17.34 -2.01
N ASN A 803 -34.15 17.84 -0.77
CA ASN A 803 -34.60 19.19 -0.43
C ASN A 803 -33.58 20.28 -0.81
N ARG A 804 -32.43 19.92 -1.39
CA ARG A 804 -31.44 20.89 -1.86
C ARG A 804 -31.90 21.46 -3.20
N PHE A 805 -32.12 22.77 -3.23
CA PHE A 805 -32.37 23.50 -4.44
C PHE A 805 -31.06 24.12 -4.93
N VAL A 806 -30.83 24.06 -6.24
CA VAL A 806 -29.63 24.59 -6.87
C VAL A 806 -29.95 25.33 -8.16
N THR A 807 -29.01 26.18 -8.54
CA THR A 807 -28.91 26.84 -9.85
C THR A 807 -27.72 26.22 -10.60
N TYR A 808 -27.55 26.44 -11.92
CA TYR A 808 -26.60 25.69 -12.78
C TYR A 808 -25.14 25.62 -12.30
N ASN A 809 -24.73 26.43 -11.31
CA ASN A 809 -23.43 26.32 -10.65
C ASN A 809 -23.36 25.19 -9.60
N ASN A 810 -23.61 23.94 -10.00
CA ASN A 810 -23.47 22.74 -9.18
C ASN A 810 -22.84 21.58 -9.96
N ASN A 811 -22.42 20.53 -9.25
CA ASN A 811 -21.78 19.35 -9.84
C ASN A 811 -22.67 18.60 -10.85
N GLN A 812 -24.01 18.72 -10.73
CA GLN A 812 -24.97 18.09 -11.65
C GLN A 812 -25.26 18.97 -12.88
N ASN A 813 -24.71 20.19 -12.94
CA ASN A 813 -24.98 21.23 -13.93
C ASN A 813 -26.49 21.35 -14.22
N SER A 814 -27.27 21.45 -13.14
CA SER A 814 -28.74 21.40 -13.19
C SER A 814 -29.38 22.61 -12.49
N ILE A 815 -30.67 22.85 -12.71
CA ILE A 815 -31.45 23.85 -11.99
C ILE A 815 -32.70 23.21 -11.41
N GLY A 816 -33.04 23.54 -10.17
CA GLY A 816 -34.15 22.92 -9.44
C GLY A 816 -33.67 22.10 -8.24
N TYR A 817 -34.43 21.07 -7.89
CA TYR A 817 -34.08 20.17 -6.78
C TYR A 817 -33.09 19.10 -7.23
N GLU A 818 -32.04 18.88 -6.44
CA GLU A 818 -30.99 17.91 -6.75
C GLU A 818 -31.41 16.47 -6.48
N VAL A 819 -30.75 15.56 -7.18
CA VAL A 819 -30.79 14.13 -6.86
C VAL A 819 -29.64 13.80 -5.91
N TYR A 820 -29.85 12.90 -4.95
CA TYR A 820 -28.79 12.49 -4.00
C TYR A 820 -27.62 11.82 -4.73
N ASP A 821 -26.39 12.32 -4.56
CA ASP A 821 -25.17 11.74 -5.13
C ASP A 821 -24.29 11.11 -4.03
N PRO A 822 -24.17 9.77 -3.94
CA PRO A 822 -23.33 9.11 -2.94
C PRO A 822 -21.81 9.26 -3.22
N LEU A 823 -21.43 9.81 -4.37
CA LEU A 823 -20.05 10.01 -4.82
C LEU A 823 -19.80 11.48 -5.21
N GLU A 824 -20.51 12.43 -4.60
CA GLU A 824 -20.35 13.88 -4.84
C GLU A 824 -18.88 14.34 -4.70
N TYR A 825 -18.17 13.80 -3.70
CA TYR A 825 -16.76 14.09 -3.43
C TYR A 825 -15.79 13.10 -4.09
N GLY A 826 -16.28 12.27 -5.02
CA GLY A 826 -15.51 11.27 -5.75
C GLY A 826 -15.42 9.90 -5.07
N GLU A 827 -14.61 9.03 -5.68
CA GLU A 827 -14.37 7.67 -5.20
C GLU A 827 -13.34 7.65 -4.08
N ASN A 828 -13.59 6.87 -3.01
CA ASN A 828 -12.62 6.66 -1.94
C ASN A 828 -11.37 5.90 -2.40
N VAL A 829 -11.50 5.11 -3.47
CA VAL A 829 -10.42 4.29 -4.03
C VAL A 829 -10.47 4.42 -5.55
N VAL A 830 -9.46 5.04 -6.15
CA VAL A 830 -9.36 5.22 -7.61
C VAL A 830 -8.68 3.99 -8.21
N ILE A 831 -9.46 2.97 -8.59
CA ILE A 831 -8.90 1.69 -9.07
C ILE A 831 -8.21 1.80 -10.43
N THR A 832 -8.46 2.85 -11.19
CA THR A 832 -7.79 3.13 -12.48
C THR A 832 -6.40 3.76 -12.32
N ALA A 833 -6.11 4.32 -11.14
CA ALA A 833 -4.80 4.92 -10.85
C ALA A 833 -3.71 3.83 -10.84
N PRO A 834 -2.51 4.09 -11.39
CA PRO A 834 -1.48 3.06 -11.47
C PRO A 834 -0.84 2.82 -10.11
N ILE A 835 -0.22 1.66 -9.97
CA ILE A 835 0.59 1.34 -8.80
C ILE A 835 1.99 1.86 -9.06
N PRO A 836 2.64 2.51 -8.07
CA PRO A 836 4.00 2.98 -8.26
C PRO A 836 4.95 1.82 -8.54
N THR A 837 5.73 1.93 -9.62
CA THR A 837 6.74 0.95 -10.00
C THR A 837 8.08 1.65 -10.13
N TYR A 838 9.10 1.21 -9.38
CA TYR A 838 10.40 1.88 -9.38
C TYR A 838 11.14 1.74 -10.73
N GLN A 839 11.61 2.86 -11.26
CA GLN A 839 12.25 2.99 -12.56
C GLN A 839 13.54 3.82 -12.46
N ASP A 840 14.69 3.14 -12.42
CA ASP A 840 16.03 3.77 -12.38
C ASP A 840 16.31 4.69 -13.59
N PHE A 841 15.78 4.38 -14.78
CA PHE A 841 16.07 5.16 -15.98
C PHE A 841 15.53 6.58 -15.90
N ILE A 842 14.29 6.77 -15.41
CA ILE A 842 13.67 8.09 -15.31
C ILE A 842 14.20 8.88 -14.10
N GLU A 843 14.58 8.21 -13.01
CA GLU A 843 15.30 8.87 -11.89
C GLU A 843 16.59 9.53 -12.38
N ARG A 844 17.39 8.82 -13.17
CA ARG A 844 18.62 9.39 -13.74
C ARG A 844 18.35 10.58 -14.66
N LEU A 845 17.26 10.55 -15.43
CA LEU A 845 16.86 11.72 -16.22
C LEU A 845 16.45 12.88 -15.31
N GLY A 846 15.74 12.61 -14.21
CA GLY A 846 15.41 13.60 -13.18
C GLY A 846 16.65 14.20 -12.50
N ASP A 847 17.64 13.39 -12.17
CA ASP A 847 18.93 13.85 -11.64
C ASP A 847 19.62 14.82 -12.59
N HIS A 848 19.60 14.55 -13.90
CA HIS A 848 20.14 15.48 -14.89
C HIS A 848 19.40 16.82 -14.90
N VAL A 849 18.06 16.81 -14.75
CA VAL A 849 17.25 18.03 -14.64
C VAL A 849 17.64 18.82 -13.38
N ILE A 850 17.66 18.19 -12.20
CA ILE A 850 18.02 18.85 -10.94
C ILE A 850 19.43 19.45 -11.03
N ASN A 851 20.40 18.69 -11.52
CA ASN A 851 21.79 19.12 -11.60
C ASN A 851 22.05 20.25 -12.61
N SER A 852 21.08 20.54 -13.50
CA SER A 852 21.16 21.66 -14.45
C SER A 852 20.77 23.02 -13.82
N LEU A 853 20.09 23.00 -12.68
CA LEU A 853 19.58 24.19 -12.02
C LEU A 853 20.70 24.88 -11.22
N GLU A 854 20.80 26.20 -11.39
CA GLU A 854 21.78 27.00 -10.66
C GLU A 854 21.21 27.40 -9.29
N VAL A 855 21.78 26.86 -8.22
CA VAL A 855 21.46 27.20 -6.83
C VAL A 855 22.70 27.77 -6.14
N PRO A 856 22.72 29.08 -5.80
CA PRO A 856 23.87 29.68 -5.14
C PRO A 856 24.04 29.17 -3.69
N GLU A 857 25.29 29.21 -3.20
CA GLU A 857 25.62 28.81 -1.82
C GLU A 857 24.95 29.71 -0.76
N VAL A 858 24.79 31.01 -1.07
CA VAL A 858 24.15 31.99 -0.19
C VAL A 858 22.73 32.25 -0.67
N ARG A 859 21.75 31.90 0.16
CA ARG A 859 20.31 31.99 -0.12
C ARG A 859 19.67 33.09 0.72
N ASP A 860 20.00 34.32 0.39
CA ASP A 860 19.58 35.52 1.10
C ASP A 860 18.43 36.26 0.37
N ILE A 861 18.12 37.48 0.82
CA ILE A 861 17.09 38.34 0.18
C ILE A 861 17.43 38.65 -1.28
N HIS A 862 18.72 38.74 -1.66
CA HIS A 862 19.09 39.02 -3.04
C HIS A 862 18.77 37.82 -3.93
N TRP A 863 19.02 36.61 -3.44
CA TRP A 863 18.68 35.38 -4.16
C TRP A 863 17.17 35.17 -4.31
N VAL A 864 16.39 35.32 -3.22
CA VAL A 864 14.93 35.08 -3.26
C VAL A 864 14.21 36.01 -4.25
N ARG A 865 14.76 37.21 -4.48
CA ARG A 865 14.26 38.22 -5.43
C ARG A 865 14.92 38.20 -6.81
N ASN A 866 15.83 37.26 -7.08
CA ASN A 866 16.59 37.24 -8.34
C ASN A 866 15.77 36.61 -9.48
N VAL A 867 15.06 37.47 -10.21
CA VAL A 867 14.22 37.10 -11.36
C VAL A 867 15.04 36.61 -12.57
N GLU A 868 16.23 37.18 -12.80
CA GLU A 868 17.08 36.75 -13.93
C GLU A 868 17.53 35.30 -13.77
N LEU A 869 17.90 34.91 -12.55
CA LEU A 869 18.20 33.51 -12.23
C LEU A 869 16.98 32.62 -12.45
N THR A 870 15.78 33.07 -12.05
CA THR A 870 14.53 32.34 -12.28
C THR A 870 14.29 32.11 -13.78
N ARG A 871 14.39 33.15 -14.62
CA ARG A 871 14.25 33.03 -16.08
C ARG A 871 15.25 32.05 -16.68
N LYS A 872 16.52 32.11 -16.23
CA LYS A 872 17.58 31.21 -16.70
C LYS A 872 17.29 29.76 -16.32
N ASN A 873 16.94 29.50 -15.06
CA ASN A 873 16.63 28.16 -14.57
C ASN A 873 15.41 27.56 -15.28
N VAL A 874 14.34 28.34 -15.51
CA VAL A 874 13.17 27.90 -16.28
C VAL A 874 13.54 27.47 -17.70
N LEU A 875 14.44 28.20 -18.37
CA LEU A 875 14.91 27.83 -19.71
C LEU A 875 15.86 26.63 -19.69
N HIS A 876 16.68 26.45 -18.65
CA HIS A 876 17.55 25.28 -18.51
C HIS A 876 16.76 23.97 -18.42
N LEU A 877 15.56 23.98 -17.83
CA LEU A 877 14.69 22.79 -17.77
C LEU A 877 14.35 22.23 -19.16
N LEU A 878 14.40 23.06 -20.21
CA LEU A 878 14.09 22.69 -21.60
C LEU A 878 15.32 22.21 -22.38
N GLU A 879 16.50 22.17 -21.76
CA GLU A 879 17.70 21.65 -22.41
C GLU A 879 17.61 20.14 -22.65
N LYS A 880 18.23 19.68 -23.75
CA LYS A 880 18.27 18.27 -24.09
C LYS A 880 19.15 17.49 -23.12
N ILE A 881 18.74 16.26 -22.82
CA ILE A 881 19.48 15.33 -21.96
C ILE A 881 19.98 14.17 -22.81
N GLU A 882 21.28 13.87 -22.75
CA GLU A 882 21.87 12.72 -23.43
C GLU A 882 22.10 11.58 -22.42
N LEU A 883 21.37 10.47 -22.59
CA LEU A 883 21.52 9.28 -21.75
C LEU A 883 21.51 8.02 -22.62
N ARG A 884 22.49 7.14 -22.42
CA ARG A 884 22.68 5.90 -23.20
C ARG A 884 22.69 6.10 -24.73
N LYS A 885 23.29 7.20 -25.22
CA LYS A 885 23.36 7.58 -26.64
C LYS A 885 22.00 7.94 -27.28
N GLN A 886 21.00 8.24 -26.47
CA GLN A 886 19.72 8.77 -26.91
C GLN A 886 19.51 10.17 -26.33
N GLU A 887 18.97 11.08 -27.13
CA GLU A 887 18.61 12.44 -26.70
C GLU A 887 17.14 12.49 -26.27
N TRP A 888 16.89 13.12 -25.12
CA TRP A 888 15.58 13.26 -24.49
C TRP A 888 15.26 14.74 -24.22
N ILE A 889 13.97 15.08 -24.30
CA ILE A 889 13.41 16.42 -24.04
C ILE A 889 12.35 16.30 -22.96
N LEU A 890 12.32 17.26 -22.04
CA LEU A 890 11.32 17.35 -20.99
C LEU A 890 10.00 17.91 -21.52
N LEU A 891 8.89 17.22 -21.27
CA LEU A 891 7.54 17.68 -21.59
C LEU A 891 6.83 18.26 -20.36
N ALA A 892 7.05 17.65 -19.20
CA ALA A 892 6.45 18.06 -17.94
C ALA A 892 7.41 17.80 -16.79
N CYS A 893 7.40 18.67 -15.77
CA CYS A 893 8.03 18.40 -14.49
C CYS A 893 7.51 19.31 -13.39
N ARG A 894 7.75 18.87 -12.17
CA ARG A 894 7.72 19.69 -10.95
C ARG A 894 9.03 19.50 -10.20
N VAL A 895 9.73 20.59 -9.92
CA VAL A 895 10.98 20.61 -9.16
C VAL A 895 10.78 21.48 -7.93
N SER A 896 11.14 20.98 -6.75
CA SER A 896 11.02 21.69 -5.48
C SER A 896 12.29 21.47 -4.65
N LEU A 897 13.28 22.34 -4.84
CA LEU A 897 14.52 22.29 -4.08
C LEU A 897 14.33 22.99 -2.75
N HIS A 898 14.68 22.33 -1.65
CA HIS A 898 14.47 22.89 -0.33
C HIS A 898 15.46 22.38 0.70
N GLU A 899 15.62 23.14 1.78
CA GLU A 899 16.30 22.70 3.00
C GLU A 899 15.32 22.84 4.17
N GLU A 900 14.94 21.71 4.75
CA GLU A 900 14.13 21.67 5.95
C GLU A 900 15.00 21.69 7.20
N ASN A 901 14.60 22.50 8.18
CA ASN A 901 15.00 22.33 9.56
C ASN A 901 13.87 21.61 10.31
N LYS A 902 14.13 21.21 11.55
CA LYS A 902 13.23 20.39 12.38
C LYS A 902 11.81 20.94 12.59
N TYR A 903 11.55 22.21 12.30
CA TYR A 903 10.24 22.86 12.45
C TYR A 903 9.84 23.77 11.29
N ASP A 904 10.76 24.14 10.38
CA ASP A 904 10.53 25.17 9.36
C ASP A 904 11.38 24.93 8.10
N THR A 905 10.84 25.33 6.95
CA THR A 905 11.56 25.41 5.68
C THR A 905 12.56 26.58 5.73
N ARG A 906 13.87 26.31 5.62
CA ARG A 906 14.89 27.39 5.60
C ARG A 906 14.88 28.17 4.30
N TRP A 907 14.66 27.46 3.20
CA TRP A 907 14.45 28.03 1.88
C TRP A 907 13.78 27.00 0.98
N LYS A 908 13.06 27.48 -0.03
CA LYS A 908 12.45 26.67 -1.09
C LYS A 908 12.59 27.38 -2.43
N ASP A 909 12.83 26.63 -3.49
CA ASP A 909 12.87 27.09 -4.88
C ASP A 909 12.07 26.10 -5.74
N THR A 910 10.91 26.53 -6.22
CA THR A 910 9.94 25.69 -6.93
C THR A 910 9.88 26.08 -8.41
N TYR A 911 9.83 25.08 -9.29
CA TYR A 911 9.62 25.22 -10.72
C TYR A 911 8.63 24.14 -11.21
N ASP A 912 7.46 24.56 -11.67
CA ASP A 912 6.48 23.72 -12.36
C ASP A 912 6.54 24.04 -13.86
N LEU A 913 6.50 23.03 -14.72
CA LEU A 913 6.61 23.18 -16.17
C LEU A 913 5.71 22.16 -16.87
N TRP A 914 4.80 22.62 -17.72
CA TRP A 914 3.84 21.77 -18.43
C TRP A 914 3.75 22.13 -19.92
N CYS A 915 3.89 21.14 -20.80
CA CYS A 915 3.72 21.36 -22.24
C CYS A 915 2.24 21.45 -22.66
N CYS A 916 1.98 22.19 -23.73
CA CYS A 916 0.68 22.35 -24.36
C CYS A 916 0.84 22.36 -25.89
N THR A 917 -0.01 21.62 -26.60
CA THR A 917 0.00 21.55 -28.08
C THR A 917 -0.98 22.50 -28.77
N SER A 918 -1.77 23.26 -27.99
CA SER A 918 -2.74 24.22 -28.53
C SER A 918 -2.10 25.60 -28.73
N GLU A 919 -2.39 26.21 -29.89
CA GLU A 919 -2.00 27.59 -30.18
C GLU A 919 -2.86 28.63 -29.44
N ASN A 920 -4.09 28.24 -29.06
CA ASN A 920 -5.09 29.14 -28.49
C ASN A 920 -4.92 29.38 -26.99
N GLU A 921 -4.27 28.46 -26.27
CA GLU A 921 -4.05 28.60 -24.83
C GLU A 921 -3.00 29.69 -24.56
N THR A 922 -3.27 30.56 -23.59
CA THR A 922 -2.38 31.66 -23.17
C THR A 922 -2.63 31.97 -21.70
N ILE A 923 -1.58 32.37 -20.97
CA ILE A 923 -1.73 32.89 -19.60
C ILE A 923 -2.27 34.33 -19.62
N ASN A 924 -3.10 34.74 -18.66
CA ASN A 924 -3.67 36.09 -18.55
C ASN A 924 -3.51 36.66 -17.13
N GLU A 925 -3.48 38.00 -16.99
CA GLU A 925 -3.37 38.72 -15.70
C GLU A 925 -4.72 38.81 -14.95
N ASP A 926 -5.64 37.87 -15.19
CA ASP A 926 -6.98 37.80 -14.59
C ASP A 926 -7.06 36.77 -13.44
N GLY A 927 -5.93 36.15 -13.09
CA GLY A 927 -5.84 35.08 -12.09
C GLY A 927 -6.14 33.68 -12.64
N SER A 928 -6.54 33.54 -13.90
CA SER A 928 -6.84 32.25 -14.52
C SER A 928 -5.60 31.44 -14.90
N ALA A 929 -4.40 32.03 -14.92
CA ALA A 929 -3.18 31.36 -15.36
C ALA A 929 -2.85 30.06 -14.58
N ARG A 930 -3.38 29.92 -13.36
CA ARG A 930 -3.13 28.76 -12.49
C ARG A 930 -3.48 27.42 -13.12
N TYR A 931 -4.56 27.30 -13.91
CA TYR A 931 -4.92 26.00 -14.51
C TYR A 931 -3.94 25.53 -15.59
N LEU A 932 -3.14 26.44 -16.15
CA LEU A 932 -2.11 26.13 -17.15
C LEU A 932 -0.74 25.87 -16.51
N THR A 933 -0.48 26.40 -15.30
CA THR A 933 0.86 26.41 -14.71
C THR A 933 0.99 25.70 -13.37
N ILE A 934 -0.09 25.55 -12.58
CA ILE A 934 -0.08 25.01 -11.21
C ILE A 934 -1.08 23.86 -11.05
N GLU A 935 -2.34 24.11 -11.42
CA GLU A 935 -3.49 23.24 -11.17
C GLU A 935 -3.85 22.47 -12.44
N LEU A 936 -3.12 21.39 -12.70
CA LEU A 936 -3.40 20.51 -13.84
C LEU A 936 -4.79 19.89 -13.73
N GLU A 937 -5.44 19.72 -14.88
CA GLU A 937 -6.70 18.97 -14.96
C GLU A 937 -6.43 17.49 -14.68
N GLU A 938 -7.24 16.88 -13.83
CA GLU A 938 -7.12 15.47 -13.49
C GLU A 938 -7.72 14.57 -14.59
N TYR A 939 -7.04 13.47 -14.91
CA TYR A 939 -7.60 12.41 -15.72
C TYR A 939 -8.23 11.32 -14.84
N VAL A 940 -9.53 11.09 -15.01
CA VAL A 940 -10.29 10.05 -14.31
C VAL A 940 -10.86 9.07 -15.34
N GLY A 941 -10.09 8.04 -15.67
CA GLY A 941 -10.47 7.00 -16.63
C GLY A 941 -9.43 5.90 -16.73
N ASP A 942 -9.68 4.92 -17.60
CA ASP A 942 -8.71 3.87 -17.92
C ASP A 942 -7.52 4.46 -18.70
N LEU A 943 -6.32 4.30 -18.13
CA LEU A 943 -5.07 4.84 -18.68
C LEU A 943 -4.72 4.25 -20.04
N LYS A 944 -5.14 3.01 -20.33
CA LYS A 944 -4.92 2.40 -21.66
C LYS A 944 -5.74 3.08 -22.76
N SER A 945 -6.84 3.74 -22.37
CA SER A 945 -7.74 4.47 -23.27
C SER A 945 -7.42 5.98 -23.34
N TYR A 946 -6.32 6.44 -22.74
CA TYR A 946 -5.98 7.86 -22.63
C TYR A 946 -5.73 8.55 -23.99
N SER A 947 -5.30 7.81 -25.01
CA SER A 947 -5.18 8.33 -26.39
C SER A 947 -6.49 8.88 -26.95
N ASP A 948 -7.62 8.34 -26.49
CA ASP A 948 -8.97 8.69 -26.97
C ASP A 948 -9.58 9.83 -26.13
N ASN A 949 -8.80 10.45 -25.24
CA ASN A 949 -9.24 11.58 -24.44
C ASN A 949 -9.70 12.72 -25.35
N SER A 950 -10.91 13.22 -25.12
CA SER A 950 -11.51 14.33 -25.88
C SER A 950 -11.60 15.63 -25.07
N LEU A 951 -11.39 15.57 -23.76
CA LEU A 951 -11.43 16.74 -22.90
C LEU A 951 -10.05 17.38 -22.86
N LYS A 952 -9.90 18.56 -23.45
CA LYS A 952 -8.64 19.32 -23.56
C LYS A 952 -7.42 18.43 -23.89
N PRO A 953 -7.46 17.67 -25.00
CA PRO A 953 -6.43 16.67 -25.32
C PRO A 953 -5.03 17.24 -25.55
N TRP A 954 -4.92 18.57 -25.68
CA TRP A 954 -3.69 19.33 -25.85
C TRP A 954 -2.96 19.69 -24.54
N LEU A 955 -3.52 19.40 -23.36
CA LEU A 955 -2.91 19.68 -22.05
C LEU A 955 -2.34 18.41 -21.39
N CYS A 956 -1.28 18.58 -20.60
CA CYS A 956 -0.88 17.58 -19.62
C CYS A 956 -1.99 17.35 -18.58
N LYS A 957 -2.06 16.14 -18.03
CA LYS A 957 -3.05 15.80 -16.99
C LYS A 957 -2.42 15.15 -15.77
N ASP A 958 -2.94 15.50 -14.60
CA ASP A 958 -2.56 14.85 -13.34
C ASP A 958 -3.34 13.54 -13.16
N VAL A 959 -2.76 12.60 -12.43
CA VAL A 959 -3.40 11.31 -12.12
C VAL A 959 -3.50 11.16 -10.60
N LYS A 960 -4.74 11.01 -10.11
CA LYS A 960 -5.00 10.78 -8.69
C LYS A 960 -4.30 9.53 -8.18
N ASN A 961 -3.83 9.58 -6.94
CA ASN A 961 -3.37 8.40 -6.22
C ASN A 961 -4.53 7.44 -5.92
N ILE A 962 -4.21 6.15 -5.78
CA ILE A 962 -5.21 5.09 -5.56
C ILE A 962 -6.06 5.36 -4.32
N ASN A 963 -5.44 5.74 -3.19
CA ASN A 963 -6.15 6.06 -1.96
C ASN A 963 -5.31 6.98 -1.06
N ASN A 964 -5.73 8.24 -0.90
CA ASN A 964 -5.02 9.23 -0.08
C ASN A 964 -5.13 8.99 1.43
N GLN A 965 -6.05 8.13 1.87
CA GLN A 965 -6.34 7.87 3.29
C GLN A 965 -5.75 6.54 3.80
N SER A 966 -5.08 5.77 2.94
CA SER A 966 -4.57 4.43 3.28
C SER A 966 -3.07 4.35 3.07
N GLU A 967 -2.35 3.85 4.06
CA GLU A 967 -0.91 3.58 3.97
C GLU A 967 -0.58 2.32 3.16
N VAL A 968 -1.59 1.64 2.59
CA VAL A 968 -1.42 0.40 1.82
C VAL A 968 -0.77 0.63 0.47
N PHE A 969 -1.13 1.74 -0.17
CA PHE A 969 -0.60 2.13 -1.47
C PHE A 969 0.38 3.27 -1.27
N GLU A 970 1.50 3.17 -1.97
CA GLU A 970 2.42 4.29 -2.05
C GLU A 970 1.84 5.36 -2.98
N GLY A 971 2.09 6.63 -2.66
CA GLY A 971 1.72 7.74 -3.54
C GLY A 971 2.75 7.92 -4.66
N THR A 972 2.28 8.41 -5.80
CA THR A 972 3.09 8.94 -6.89
C THR A 972 2.61 10.36 -7.25
N SER A 973 3.38 11.04 -8.08
CA SER A 973 3.05 12.34 -8.66
C SER A 973 3.04 12.20 -10.17
N LEU A 974 2.27 11.23 -10.67
CA LEU A 974 2.26 10.86 -12.08
C LEU A 974 1.55 11.92 -12.92
N VAL A 975 2.23 12.39 -13.98
CA VAL A 975 1.65 13.30 -14.97
C VAL A 975 1.64 12.63 -16.35
N LEU A 976 0.54 12.79 -17.07
CA LEU A 976 0.36 12.33 -18.45
C LEU A 976 0.66 13.47 -19.44
N PRO A 977 1.34 13.19 -20.56
CA PRO A 977 1.57 14.18 -21.62
C PRO A 977 0.28 14.48 -22.38
N PRO A 978 0.21 15.54 -23.20
CA PRO A 978 -0.93 15.77 -24.10
C PRO A 978 -1.26 14.53 -24.93
N SER A 979 -2.51 14.07 -24.82
CA SER A 979 -3.02 12.90 -25.56
C SER A 979 -2.90 13.05 -27.08
N GLU A 980 -2.88 14.28 -27.61
CA GLU A 980 -2.64 14.53 -29.05
C GLU A 980 -1.29 14.00 -29.54
N ILE A 981 -0.24 14.09 -28.71
CA ILE A 981 1.10 13.57 -29.07
C ILE A 981 1.06 12.05 -29.15
N ILE A 982 0.40 11.40 -28.18
CA ILE A 982 0.23 9.94 -28.12
C ILE A 982 -0.52 9.46 -29.37
N SER A 983 -1.64 10.11 -29.69
CA SER A 983 -2.50 9.76 -30.83
C SER A 983 -1.83 10.03 -32.18
N PHE A 984 -1.02 11.09 -32.29
CA PHE A 984 -0.25 11.39 -33.51
C PHE A 984 0.73 10.27 -33.87
N PHE A 985 1.43 9.70 -32.88
CA PHE A 985 2.38 8.60 -33.08
C PHE A 985 1.75 7.20 -32.93
N ASN A 986 0.45 7.12 -32.61
CA ASN A 986 -0.26 5.86 -32.35
C ASN A 986 0.46 5.00 -31.30
N LEU A 987 0.88 5.63 -30.20
CA LEU A 987 1.61 4.97 -29.11
C LEU A 987 0.66 4.18 -28.22
N ARG A 988 1.18 3.13 -27.60
CA ARG A 988 0.44 2.30 -26.63
C ARG A 988 1.12 2.38 -25.27
N LEU A 989 0.32 2.42 -24.21
CA LEU A 989 0.83 2.42 -22.85
C LEU A 989 1.37 1.03 -22.48
N ASN A 990 2.61 0.99 -22.01
CA ASN A 990 3.16 -0.11 -21.24
C ASN A 990 3.07 0.27 -19.75
N VAL A 991 2.20 -0.41 -19.00
CA VAL A 991 1.93 -0.09 -17.58
C VAL A 991 3.10 -0.47 -16.67
N SER A 992 3.91 -1.48 -17.04
CA SER A 992 4.96 -2.03 -16.18
C SER A 992 6.05 -1.00 -15.83
N ASP A 993 6.44 -0.19 -16.81
CA ASP A 993 7.43 0.87 -16.68
C ASP A 993 6.89 2.24 -17.14
N PHE A 994 5.57 2.34 -17.18
CA PHE A 994 4.81 3.55 -17.45
C PHE A 994 5.35 4.38 -18.65
N SER A 995 5.59 3.67 -19.76
CA SER A 995 6.11 4.23 -21.00
C SER A 995 5.11 4.11 -22.16
N TRP A 996 5.18 5.05 -23.09
CA TRP A 996 4.41 5.02 -24.33
C TRP A 996 5.28 4.49 -25.46
N GLU A 997 4.89 3.35 -26.01
CA GLU A 997 5.68 2.55 -26.94
C GLU A 997 5.04 2.47 -28.33
N THR A 998 5.87 2.28 -29.35
CA THR A 998 5.41 1.90 -30.69
C THR A 998 4.96 0.43 -30.73
N SER A 999 4.37 -0.02 -31.83
CA SER A 999 4.06 -1.45 -32.04
C SER A 999 5.27 -2.37 -31.95
N ASP A 1000 6.47 -1.84 -32.21
CA ASP A 1000 7.75 -2.57 -32.16
C ASP A 1000 8.39 -2.52 -30.76
N LYS A 1001 7.66 -2.06 -29.73
CA LYS A 1001 8.12 -1.89 -28.34
C LYS A 1001 9.27 -0.90 -28.18
N GLU A 1002 9.34 0.08 -29.08
CA GLU A 1002 10.27 1.20 -28.94
C GLU A 1002 9.67 2.26 -28.00
N LYS A 1003 10.35 2.57 -26.90
CA LYS A 1003 9.92 3.58 -25.92
C LYS A 1003 10.12 4.99 -26.46
N ILE A 1004 9.03 5.75 -26.59
CA ILE A 1004 9.04 7.10 -27.15
C ILE A 1004 8.85 8.16 -26.07
N ILE A 1005 7.90 7.94 -25.16
CA ILE A 1005 7.63 8.80 -24.01
C ILE A 1005 7.75 7.96 -22.74
N ILE A 1006 8.36 8.51 -21.69
CA ILE A 1006 8.46 7.86 -20.38
C ILE A 1006 7.95 8.85 -19.34
N CYS A 1007 7.05 8.36 -18.48
CA CYS A 1007 6.40 9.14 -17.43
C CYS A 1007 6.83 8.60 -16.06
N ASN A 1008 7.09 9.49 -15.11
CA ASN A 1008 7.57 9.09 -13.80
C ASN A 1008 6.40 8.59 -12.92
N ASN A 1009 6.38 7.27 -12.71
CA ASN A 1009 5.44 6.57 -11.85
C ASN A 1009 6.13 6.02 -10.58
N ASN A 1010 7.30 6.54 -10.21
CA ASN A 1010 7.96 6.13 -8.99
C ASN A 1010 7.19 6.64 -7.75
N LYS A 1011 7.46 6.02 -6.60
CA LYS A 1011 7.01 6.54 -5.31
C LYS A 1011 7.50 7.99 -5.17
N ASN A 1012 6.58 8.90 -4.90
CA ASN A 1012 6.89 10.31 -4.82
C ASN A 1012 5.95 11.03 -3.86
N SER A 1013 6.50 11.97 -3.10
CA SER A 1013 5.78 12.89 -2.22
C SER A 1013 6.13 14.31 -2.60
N TYR A 1014 5.11 15.08 -3.00
CA TYR A 1014 5.21 16.51 -3.30
C TYR A 1014 5.97 17.32 -2.23
N TYR A 1015 5.84 16.94 -0.95
CA TYR A 1015 6.45 17.68 0.16
C TYR A 1015 7.88 17.27 0.48
N ARG A 1016 8.37 16.13 -0.02
CA ARG A 1016 9.68 15.58 0.38
C ARG A 1016 10.64 15.43 -0.79
N ASP A 1017 10.14 15.04 -1.95
CA ASP A 1017 11.00 14.71 -3.08
C ASP A 1017 11.34 15.95 -3.91
N PRO A 1018 12.61 16.12 -4.32
CA PRO A 1018 13.07 17.32 -5.00
C PRO A 1018 12.54 17.45 -6.43
N ILE A 1019 12.06 16.36 -7.03
CA ILE A 1019 11.49 16.31 -8.37
C ILE A 1019 10.35 15.29 -8.44
N GLY A 1020 9.33 15.59 -9.24
CA GLY A 1020 8.17 14.72 -9.50
C GLY A 1020 7.45 15.13 -10.78
N GLY A 1021 6.44 14.37 -11.21
CA GLY A 1021 5.66 14.69 -12.41
C GLY A 1021 6.46 14.77 -13.70
N THR A 1022 7.62 14.10 -13.76
CA THR A 1022 8.51 14.19 -14.91
C THR A 1022 8.01 13.35 -16.08
N VAL A 1023 7.96 13.97 -17.25
CA VAL A 1023 7.61 13.31 -18.51
C VAL A 1023 8.66 13.67 -19.55
N PHE A 1024 9.25 12.65 -20.18
CA PHE A 1024 10.28 12.83 -21.20
C PHE A 1024 9.86 12.21 -22.52
N ILE A 1025 10.17 12.89 -23.62
CA ILE A 1025 10.02 12.38 -24.98
C ILE A 1025 11.38 12.29 -25.66
N ARG A 1026 11.57 11.30 -26.53
CA ARG A 1026 12.74 11.25 -27.40
C ARG A 1026 12.79 12.42 -28.37
N LYS A 1027 13.96 13.03 -28.50
CA LYS A 1027 14.13 14.25 -29.29
C LYS A 1027 13.81 14.07 -30.78
N ASP A 1028 14.18 12.95 -31.38
CA ASP A 1028 13.91 12.65 -32.79
C ASP A 1028 12.40 12.58 -33.09
N TYR A 1029 11.60 12.09 -32.15
CA TYR A 1029 10.14 12.10 -32.25
C TYR A 1029 9.56 13.48 -31.96
N PHE A 1030 10.08 14.20 -30.96
CA PHE A 1030 9.66 15.56 -30.67
C PHE A 1030 9.88 16.51 -31.86
N ASP A 1031 11.05 16.47 -32.48
CA ASP A 1031 11.38 17.27 -33.67
C ASP A 1031 10.42 16.96 -34.82
N LYS A 1032 10.06 15.68 -35.02
CA LYS A 1032 9.10 15.26 -36.05
C LYS A 1032 7.68 15.78 -35.77
N PHE A 1033 7.26 15.85 -34.51
CA PHE A 1033 5.97 16.44 -34.14
C PHE A 1033 5.93 17.94 -34.48
N LEU A 1034 7.04 18.65 -34.23
CA LEU A 1034 7.19 20.07 -34.51
C LEU A 1034 7.20 20.45 -36.00
N GLU A 1035 7.39 19.48 -36.93
CA GLU A 1035 7.28 19.75 -38.37
C GLU A 1035 5.88 20.23 -38.81
N GLY A 1036 4.85 19.89 -38.03
CA GLY A 1036 3.45 20.23 -38.34
C GLY A 1036 2.64 20.81 -37.18
N HIS A 1037 3.22 20.92 -35.98
CA HIS A 1037 2.52 21.37 -34.77
C HIS A 1037 3.37 22.36 -33.97
N THR A 1038 2.71 23.23 -33.23
CA THR A 1038 3.36 24.15 -32.28
C THR A 1038 3.28 23.55 -30.88
N VAL A 1039 4.39 23.59 -30.12
CA VAL A 1039 4.40 23.23 -28.69
C VAL A 1039 4.76 24.47 -27.88
N LYS A 1040 3.91 24.77 -26.90
CA LYS A 1040 4.15 25.79 -25.87
C LYS A 1040 4.48 25.11 -24.54
N TYR A 1041 5.17 25.83 -23.67
CA TYR A 1041 5.33 25.44 -22.28
C TYR A 1041 4.80 26.54 -21.37
N PHE A 1042 4.06 26.12 -20.35
CA PHE A 1042 3.59 26.97 -19.27
C PHE A 1042 4.36 26.63 -18.02
N ALA A 1043 4.99 27.62 -17.40
CA ALA A 1043 5.78 27.41 -16.20
C ALA A 1043 5.29 28.28 -15.04
N PHE A 1044 5.38 27.76 -13.82
CA PHE A 1044 5.22 28.54 -12.59
C PHE A 1044 6.49 28.43 -11.75
N THR A 1045 6.87 29.53 -11.11
CA THR A 1045 8.01 29.54 -10.19
C THR A 1045 7.65 30.25 -8.91
N GLU A 1046 8.29 29.87 -7.81
CA GLU A 1046 8.24 30.63 -6.55
C GLU A 1046 9.49 30.35 -5.70
N ARG A 1047 9.91 31.33 -4.91
CA ARG A 1047 10.97 31.15 -3.91
C ARG A 1047 10.52 31.58 -2.54
N PHE A 1048 10.96 30.84 -1.54
CA PHE A 1048 10.67 31.09 -0.14
C PHE A 1048 11.95 31.24 0.68
N ILE A 1049 11.97 32.23 1.57
CA ILE A 1049 12.82 32.24 2.77
C ILE A 1049 12.00 32.76 3.96
N PRO A 1050 12.27 32.33 5.21
CA PRO A 1050 11.51 32.76 6.39
C PRO A 1050 11.42 34.29 6.55
N LYS A 1051 12.44 35.02 6.10
CA LYS A 1051 12.51 36.48 6.26
C LYS A 1051 11.51 37.24 5.37
N THR A 1052 11.12 36.67 4.23
CA THR A 1052 10.23 37.33 3.26
C THR A 1052 8.94 36.56 3.01
N GLY A 1053 8.84 35.31 3.48
CA GLY A 1053 7.84 34.38 2.96
C GLY A 1053 8.15 34.02 1.50
N TYR A 1054 7.11 33.71 0.74
CA TYR A 1054 7.20 33.61 -0.71
C TYR A 1054 7.41 35.00 -1.32
N ALA A 1055 8.42 35.16 -2.15
CA ALA A 1055 8.74 36.44 -2.76
C ALA A 1055 7.86 36.70 -3.99
N ASP A 1056 7.05 37.75 -3.95
CA ASP A 1056 6.19 38.18 -5.06
C ASP A 1056 6.98 38.44 -6.37
N GLU A 1057 8.25 38.84 -6.26
CA GLU A 1057 9.09 39.10 -7.43
C GLU A 1057 9.42 37.83 -8.22
N THR A 1058 9.49 36.68 -7.56
CA THR A 1058 9.81 35.38 -8.19
C THR A 1058 8.64 34.42 -8.23
N SER A 1059 7.46 34.84 -7.75
CA SER A 1059 6.17 34.17 -7.96
C SER A 1059 5.61 34.54 -9.34
N LEU A 1060 6.00 33.78 -10.37
CA LEU A 1060 5.81 34.15 -11.78
C LEU A 1060 5.19 33.02 -12.57
N HIS A 1061 4.34 33.38 -13.53
CA HIS A 1061 3.85 32.50 -14.58
C HIS A 1061 4.54 32.87 -15.91
N PHE A 1062 4.99 31.87 -16.65
CA PHE A 1062 5.65 32.02 -17.94
C PHE A 1062 4.92 31.28 -19.05
N GLU A 1063 4.90 31.86 -20.24
CA GLU A 1063 4.60 31.18 -21.50
C GLU A 1063 5.87 31.16 -22.34
N ILE A 1064 6.25 29.97 -22.80
CA ILE A 1064 7.53 29.74 -23.49
C ILE A 1064 7.24 29.06 -24.83
N ILE A 1065 7.81 29.60 -25.90
CA ILE A 1065 7.68 29.07 -27.26
C ILE A 1065 9.08 29.02 -27.88
N ASN A 1066 9.46 27.88 -28.45
CA ASN A 1066 10.77 27.68 -29.10
C ASN A 1066 11.96 28.06 -28.19
N GLY A 1067 11.89 27.68 -26.91
CA GLY A 1067 12.94 27.96 -25.92
C GLY A 1067 13.07 29.44 -25.55
N LYS A 1068 12.05 30.26 -25.79
CA LYS A 1068 12.03 31.69 -25.42
C LYS A 1068 10.77 32.03 -24.66
N ILE A 1069 10.94 32.77 -23.56
CA ILE A 1069 9.82 33.34 -22.81
C ILE A 1069 9.15 34.40 -23.69
N VAL A 1070 7.87 34.20 -24.01
CA VAL A 1070 7.05 35.13 -24.80
C VAL A 1070 6.09 35.95 -23.93
N LYS A 1071 5.70 35.42 -22.77
CA LYS A 1071 4.87 36.11 -21.78
C LYS A 1071 5.34 35.78 -20.37
N GLU A 1072 5.30 36.78 -19.50
CA GLU A 1072 5.65 36.68 -18.07
C GLU A 1072 4.65 37.54 -17.31
N ILE A 1073 3.97 36.95 -16.32
CA ILE A 1073 3.01 37.65 -15.46
C ILE A 1073 3.26 37.27 -14.00
N LYS A 1074 2.94 38.19 -13.08
CA LYS A 1074 3.03 37.91 -11.65
C LYS A 1074 1.86 37.05 -11.17
N ASN A 1075 2.13 36.18 -10.20
CA ASN A 1075 1.09 35.54 -9.43
C ASN A 1075 0.47 36.58 -8.49
N ALA A 1076 -0.61 37.23 -8.91
CA ALA A 1076 -1.34 38.15 -8.04
C ALA A 1076 -1.99 37.33 -6.92
N GLY A 1077 -1.38 37.33 -5.74
CA GLY A 1077 -1.87 36.56 -4.59
C GLY A 1077 -3.32 36.92 -4.26
N GLY A 1078 -4.26 36.03 -4.60
CA GLY A 1078 -5.59 35.82 -3.98
C GLY A 1078 -6.58 36.98 -3.82
N TYR A 1079 -6.21 38.24 -4.01
CA TYR A 1079 -7.01 39.43 -3.68
C TYR A 1079 -7.14 40.39 -4.87
N GLY A 1080 -6.90 39.90 -6.08
CA GLY A 1080 -7.54 40.51 -7.24
C GLY A 1080 -9.02 40.18 -7.15
N ARG A 1081 -9.88 41.21 -6.96
CA ARG A 1081 -11.28 41.12 -7.39
C ARG A 1081 -11.27 40.30 -8.68
N ARG A 1082 -12.03 39.21 -8.77
CA ARG A 1082 -12.43 38.70 -10.08
C ARG A 1082 -12.86 39.95 -10.84
N ASN A 1083 -12.06 40.38 -11.80
CA ASN A 1083 -12.59 41.31 -12.78
C ASN A 1083 -13.65 40.45 -13.44
N ASN A 1084 -14.91 40.69 -13.03
CA ASN A 1084 -16.09 40.19 -13.70
C ASN A 1084 -15.96 40.73 -15.13
N GLU A 1085 -15.25 40.00 -15.99
CA GLU A 1085 -15.43 40.14 -17.40
C GLU A 1085 -16.89 39.76 -17.62
N ASN A 1086 -17.75 40.78 -17.73
CA ASN A 1086 -19.17 40.64 -18.01
C ASN A 1086 -19.40 39.52 -19.02
N ASN A 1087 -19.73 38.33 -18.52
CA ASN A 1087 -19.95 37.19 -19.38
C ASN A 1087 -21.24 37.48 -20.17
N PRO A 1088 -21.20 37.56 -21.51
CA PRO A 1088 -22.33 38.02 -22.32
C PRO A 1088 -23.60 37.18 -22.16
N LEU A 1089 -23.49 35.94 -21.65
CA LEU A 1089 -24.64 35.07 -21.43
C LEU A 1089 -25.65 35.64 -20.40
N CYS A 1090 -25.15 36.24 -19.32
CA CYS A 1090 -25.99 36.80 -18.25
C CYS A 1090 -26.54 38.19 -18.58
N THR A 1091 -25.89 38.96 -19.45
CA THR A 1091 -26.38 40.30 -19.85
C THR A 1091 -27.37 40.23 -21.01
N VAL A 1092 -27.38 39.13 -21.78
CA VAL A 1092 -28.27 38.92 -22.94
C VAL A 1092 -29.54 38.12 -22.56
N CYS A 1093 -29.52 37.40 -21.43
CA CYS A 1093 -30.67 36.61 -21.00
C CYS A 1093 -31.79 37.52 -20.44
N PRO A 1094 -33.04 37.43 -20.95
CA PRO A 1094 -34.14 38.31 -20.53
C PRO A 1094 -34.59 38.07 -19.07
N HIS A 1095 -34.07 37.02 -18.45
CA HIS A 1095 -34.43 36.57 -17.11
C HIS A 1095 -33.42 36.97 -16.03
N THR A 1096 -32.30 37.61 -16.41
CA THR A 1096 -31.15 37.93 -15.55
C THR A 1096 -30.87 39.42 -15.40
N ASN A 1097 -31.77 40.30 -15.83
CA ASN A 1097 -31.71 41.73 -15.46
C ASN A 1097 -31.80 41.85 -13.93
N ILE A 1098 -30.64 41.75 -13.30
CA ILE A 1098 -30.34 42.08 -11.92
C ILE A 1098 -29.72 43.46 -12.08
N VAL A 1099 -30.46 44.48 -11.66
CA VAL A 1099 -29.84 45.78 -11.38
C VAL A 1099 -28.83 45.48 -10.29
N GLU A 1100 -27.55 45.71 -10.54
CA GLU A 1100 -26.60 45.94 -9.46
C GLU A 1100 -27.13 47.17 -8.73
N ASP A 1101 -27.96 46.97 -7.70
CA ASP A 1101 -28.00 47.96 -6.64
C ASP A 1101 -26.55 47.98 -6.13
N GLU A 1102 -25.88 49.11 -6.31
CA GLU A 1102 -24.68 49.44 -5.54
C GLU A 1102 -25.05 49.17 -4.08
N SER A 1103 -24.63 48.01 -3.57
CA SER A 1103 -24.67 47.76 -2.15
C SER A 1103 -23.69 48.77 -1.57
N ASP A 1104 -24.25 49.81 -0.96
CA ASP A 1104 -23.57 50.64 0.02
C ASP A 1104 -22.62 49.75 0.82
N ASP A 1105 -21.33 50.11 0.81
CA ASP A 1105 -20.29 49.54 1.66
C ASP A 1105 -20.65 49.78 3.13
N SER A 1106 -21.58 48.99 3.66
CA SER A 1106 -21.72 48.73 5.08
C SER A 1106 -21.78 47.22 5.26
N LEU A 1107 -20.65 46.65 5.68
CA LEU A 1107 -20.51 45.33 6.29
C LEU A 1107 -21.43 45.22 7.51
N THR A 1108 -22.73 44.99 7.30
CA THR A 1108 -23.70 44.70 8.36
C THR A 1108 -24.86 43.84 7.86
N PRO A 1109 -24.58 42.63 7.34
CA PRO A 1109 -25.50 41.53 7.61
C PRO A 1109 -24.73 40.24 7.87
N ASP A 1110 -24.11 40.11 9.03
CA ASP A 1110 -23.72 38.78 9.55
C ASP A 1110 -23.46 38.75 11.06
N ILE A 1111 -23.29 39.90 11.71
CA ILE A 1111 -23.16 39.97 13.18
C ILE A 1111 -24.46 39.55 13.88
N GLU A 1112 -25.63 39.80 13.32
CA GLU A 1112 -26.91 39.44 13.94
C GLU A 1112 -27.23 37.94 13.78
N CYS A 1113 -26.79 37.31 12.68
CA CYS A 1113 -26.85 35.86 12.52
C CYS A 1113 -25.86 35.16 13.46
N LEU A 1114 -24.61 35.64 13.53
CA LEU A 1114 -23.62 35.15 14.48
C LEU A 1114 -24.08 35.32 15.94
N LYS A 1115 -24.67 36.47 16.30
CA LYS A 1115 -25.21 36.72 17.63
C LYS A 1115 -26.39 35.80 17.96
N ASN A 1116 -27.26 35.51 17.00
CA ASN A 1116 -28.38 34.58 17.20
C ASN A 1116 -27.91 33.14 17.35
N VAL A 1117 -26.92 32.70 16.57
CA VAL A 1117 -26.30 31.38 16.70
C VAL A 1117 -25.55 31.26 18.03
N LEU A 1118 -24.74 32.26 18.40
CA LEU A 1118 -23.99 32.26 19.67
C LEU A 1118 -24.88 32.38 20.91
N ALA A 1119 -26.04 33.03 20.79
CA ALA A 1119 -27.07 33.06 21.84
C ALA A 1119 -27.75 31.70 22.02
N GLU A 1120 -27.94 30.91 20.95
CA GLU A 1120 -28.39 29.51 21.05
C GLU A 1120 -27.36 28.61 21.75
N TYR A 1121 -26.07 28.97 21.73
CA TYR A 1121 -24.99 28.28 22.44
C TYR A 1121 -24.65 28.85 23.83
N GLY A 1122 -25.38 29.86 24.33
CA GLY A 1122 -25.27 30.36 25.70
C GLY A 1122 -24.09 31.31 25.99
N VAL A 1123 -23.48 31.90 24.98
CA VAL A 1123 -22.35 32.85 25.12
C VAL A 1123 -22.89 34.29 25.01
N ALA A 1124 -23.47 34.81 26.10
CA ALA A 1124 -24.14 36.12 26.06
C ALA A 1124 -23.33 37.29 26.66
N ASP A 1125 -22.26 37.06 27.43
CA ASP A 1125 -21.79 38.07 28.40
C ASP A 1125 -20.40 38.72 28.17
N ASP A 1126 -19.65 38.44 27.09
CA ASP A 1126 -18.27 38.98 26.91
C ASP A 1126 -18.06 39.86 25.65
N PHE A 1127 -19.11 40.45 25.07
CA PHE A 1127 -18.97 41.28 23.86
C PHE A 1127 -18.57 42.75 24.09
N ASP A 1128 -18.66 43.28 25.31
CA ASP A 1128 -18.35 44.70 25.58
C ASP A 1128 -16.83 44.99 25.71
N MET A 1129 -15.96 43.99 25.50
CA MET A 1129 -14.50 44.09 25.69
C MET A 1129 -13.66 43.95 24.41
N LEU A 1130 -14.26 43.74 23.24
CA LEU A 1130 -13.53 43.59 21.97
C LEU A 1130 -13.74 44.81 21.07
N GLY A 1131 -12.64 45.45 20.66
CA GLY A 1131 -12.65 46.58 19.74
C GLY A 1131 -12.83 46.12 18.29
N GLU A 1132 -13.34 47.00 17.43
CA GLU A 1132 -13.61 46.72 15.99
C GLU A 1132 -12.37 46.25 15.20
N GLU A 1133 -11.14 46.44 15.70
CA GLU A 1133 -9.92 45.91 15.09
C GLU A 1133 -9.63 44.43 15.42
N ASP A 1134 -10.23 43.88 16.48
CA ASP A 1134 -10.05 42.46 16.87
C ASP A 1134 -11.06 41.51 16.19
N ILE A 1135 -11.99 42.05 15.39
CA ILE A 1135 -13.10 41.31 14.74
C ILE A 1135 -12.91 41.18 13.21
N LEU A 1136 -11.93 41.87 12.61
CA LEU A 1136 -11.66 41.87 11.16
C LEU A 1136 -10.60 40.86 10.72
#